data_AF-A0A9K3PJD8-F1
#
_entry.id   AF-A0A9K3PJD8-F1
#
_cell.length_a   1.000
_cell.length_b   1.000
_cell.length_c   1.000
_cell.angle_alpha   90.00
_cell.angle_beta   90.00
_cell.angle_gamma   90.00
#
_symmetry.space_group_name_H-M   'P 1'
#
loop_
_entity.id
_entity.type
_entity.pdbx_description
1 polymer ?
#
loop_
_entity_poly.entity_id
_entity_poly.type
_entity_poly.pdbx_seq_one_letter_code
_entity_poly.pdbx_strand_id
1 'polypeptide(L)'
;MMSSRQVPNNVKNRSPPSNVGGPSPVPLYKDPSYDWSLDFRNSPTLESKFLHAVPKNIRSAATKYKIDLPTEALQWLDSHGGHYEMFADPNSDQVKRWLDTKTIRGMSDEEIDRSFESEKHLHLCESPRFSCNSRLTPATAFNYEKHCRMFWNFLAVIGDYDSMLLLLVPDASRSYCPSVNHQSIISYCNHRYLTAKTPLCNGLSNIPLLDINGNRVLAEGTVKNYHWLKSLFGGLSFLHGHRNQEASYREFCQPCHDNFSQGSRNPCLHHGHHQDFSLSGNPIRSVHITGYISWLEKQNHLRGYNPVRRQALLPSDVSDIHHYVKCNQYDLESLKFYVMMLNSLEGAMRYVGFQSVQFSNFEDHSSMWMIYNDVGIEYLVQSVMEKNDQQPQLYKIGFKHRHPKMCFLRHLLVYVHCSSHRDGCLYPSQVCHYNEATTVPVAAGNPSLSDNHPVTYTDCLGWIKTRLKNNCRNTLNGTYKFGTHSLRATFYLFAALGGSEDFGELMRNARPKHEPTARKYYEDAKVIRDEVQRNPTLAAAQDIWPFESRLLQRAGANLERLQRFDPAHLSVSTLADAARVFVEDMLGVTSSNPNYRTPSYLLERSYNKDTEKVRPEIKFEHYLHKIAPPELHAQLLSAFHHCLNASVAASNSPTSNQISPPSNPTPTTSSQHAGGGVCGRVTRETSVTRETNSTPLRDEIMSPPPAAADTMNLGRPTIEIASTNNTAPPHFPAPAFRTTPRPFCSVLEFPALCGDAAEDLKTVTLLMVVFDPVSSGNTVNRRHYCLADRCLHAITHSKGEIVIRALFRFVVEIAKLGIMEATKQKLPRPGSLFHTAPGTFVKLNHDSYLDSEF
;
A
#
# COMPACT_ATOMS: atom_id res chain seq x y z
N MET A 1 -27.42 52.08 52.73
CA MET A 1 -28.00 50.89 52.05
C MET A 1 -27.04 50.44 50.96
N MET A 2 -26.99 49.12 50.69
CA MET A 2 -26.33 48.45 49.55
C MET A 2 -24.81 48.66 49.39
N SER A 3 -24.13 47.57 49.04
CA SER A 3 -22.67 47.45 48.90
C SER A 3 -22.33 46.85 47.54
N SER A 4 -21.10 47.11 47.07
CA SER A 4 -20.47 46.35 45.99
C SER A 4 -20.51 44.83 46.22
N ARG A 5 -20.51 44.05 45.14
CA ARG A 5 -19.91 42.72 45.10
C ARG A 5 -19.08 42.54 43.83
N GLN A 6 -17.81 42.21 44.00
CA GLN A 6 -16.92 41.77 42.93
C GLN A 6 -17.20 40.30 42.57
N VAL A 7 -17.00 39.92 41.31
CA VAL A 7 -17.00 38.51 40.88
C VAL A 7 -15.55 37.99 40.91
N PRO A 8 -15.20 36.95 41.69
CA PRO A 8 -13.82 36.53 41.84
C PRO A 8 -13.32 35.67 40.67
N ASN A 9 -12.37 36.21 39.90
CA ASN A 9 -11.56 35.42 38.97
C ASN A 9 -10.73 34.38 39.74
N ASN A 10 -11.05 33.08 39.62
CA ASN A 10 -10.21 32.03 40.21
C ASN A 10 -10.22 30.69 39.46
N VAL A 11 -10.33 30.72 38.12
CA VAL A 11 -9.94 29.57 37.27
C VAL A 11 -8.43 29.61 37.09
N LYS A 12 -7.68 28.99 38.02
CA LYS A 12 -6.25 28.79 37.83
C LYS A 12 -6.03 27.82 36.68
N ASN A 13 -5.47 28.33 35.57
CA ASN A 13 -4.97 27.53 34.46
C ASN A 13 -3.84 26.61 34.93
N ARG A 14 -4.18 25.45 35.50
CA ARG A 14 -3.30 24.30 35.56
C ARG A 14 -3.35 23.62 34.19
N SER A 15 -2.39 23.97 33.34
CA SER A 15 -2.02 23.10 32.22
C SER A 15 -1.86 21.67 32.76
N PRO A 16 -2.31 20.63 32.03
CA PRO A 16 -2.00 19.26 32.43
C PRO A 16 -0.47 19.13 32.53
N PRO A 17 0.07 18.54 33.61
CA PRO A 17 1.50 18.44 33.77
C PRO A 17 2.10 17.73 32.55
N SER A 18 3.11 18.35 31.96
CA SER A 18 3.95 17.68 30.97
C SER A 18 4.53 16.40 31.57
N ASN A 19 4.76 15.37 30.74
CA ASN A 19 5.38 14.12 31.17
C ASN A 19 6.86 14.35 31.53
N VAL A 20 7.11 14.94 32.69
CA VAL A 20 8.39 14.87 33.40
C VAL A 20 8.55 13.42 33.88
N GLY A 21 9.76 12.87 33.75
CA GLY A 21 10.04 11.43 33.84
C GLY A 21 9.99 10.82 35.24
N GLY A 22 8.82 10.86 35.89
CA GLY A 22 8.53 9.98 37.04
C GLY A 22 8.42 8.50 36.61
N PRO A 23 8.52 7.54 37.55
CA PRO A 23 8.27 6.14 37.26
C PRO A 23 6.88 5.95 36.66
N SER A 24 6.75 5.03 35.70
CA SER A 24 5.46 4.76 35.06
C SER A 24 4.45 4.31 36.13
N PRO A 25 3.26 4.93 36.24
CA PRO A 25 2.33 4.63 37.31
C PRO A 25 1.93 3.16 37.29
N VAL A 26 1.90 2.54 38.48
CA VAL A 26 1.51 1.13 38.65
C VAL A 26 0.15 0.91 37.98
N PRO A 27 0.00 -0.06 37.07
CA PRO A 27 -1.29 -0.36 36.47
C PRO A 27 -2.31 -0.74 37.54
N LEU A 28 -3.54 -0.24 37.48
CA LEU A 28 -4.51 -0.39 38.58
C LEU A 28 -4.85 -1.85 38.91
N TYR A 29 -4.79 -2.78 37.96
CA TYR A 29 -4.92 -4.23 38.22
C TYR A 29 -3.77 -4.83 39.07
N LYS A 30 -2.73 -4.05 39.38
CA LYS A 30 -1.63 -4.37 40.30
C LYS A 30 -1.61 -3.47 41.54
N ASP A 31 -2.57 -2.56 41.67
CA ASP A 31 -2.69 -1.67 42.82
C ASP A 31 -3.61 -2.34 43.85
N PRO A 32 -3.10 -2.85 44.99
CA PRO A 32 -3.92 -3.52 45.99
C PRO A 32 -4.91 -2.57 46.70
N SER A 33 -4.88 -1.27 46.40
CA SER A 33 -5.88 -0.29 46.81
C SER A 33 -7.03 -0.13 45.79
N TYR A 34 -7.08 -0.92 44.70
CA TYR A 34 -8.03 -0.75 43.60
C TYR A 34 -8.71 -2.06 43.20
N ASP A 35 -9.84 -2.37 43.85
CA ASP A 35 -10.55 -3.63 43.63
C ASP A 35 -11.27 -3.72 42.29
N TRP A 36 -11.78 -2.60 41.78
CA TRP A 36 -12.74 -2.54 40.66
C TRP A 36 -12.10 -2.61 39.27
N SER A 37 -10.85 -3.09 39.11
CA SER A 37 -10.25 -3.17 37.78
C SER A 37 -10.87 -4.30 36.97
N LEU A 38 -11.23 -3.98 35.73
CA LEU A 38 -11.95 -4.88 34.81
C LEU A 38 -10.98 -5.58 33.84
N ASP A 39 -9.67 -5.42 34.03
CA ASP A 39 -8.64 -6.19 33.34
C ASP A 39 -8.73 -7.67 33.76
N PHE A 40 -8.63 -8.60 32.80
CA PHE A 40 -8.76 -10.03 33.08
C PHE A 40 -7.72 -10.55 34.09
N ARG A 41 -6.58 -9.87 34.25
CA ARG A 41 -5.56 -10.21 35.25
C ARG A 41 -5.98 -9.91 36.69
N ASN A 42 -7.05 -9.17 36.89
CA ASN A 42 -7.70 -8.96 38.18
C ASN A 42 -8.79 -10.02 38.47
N SER A 43 -8.93 -11.07 37.65
CA SER A 43 -9.98 -12.09 37.76
C SER A 43 -10.14 -12.66 39.18
N PRO A 44 -9.07 -13.11 39.89
CA PRO A 44 -9.22 -13.66 41.25
C PRO A 44 -9.74 -12.65 42.28
N THR A 45 -9.38 -11.37 42.14
CA THR A 45 -9.88 -10.27 42.98
C THR A 45 -11.36 -10.02 42.70
N LEU A 46 -11.76 -10.00 41.42
CA LEU A 46 -13.14 -9.80 41.01
C LEU A 46 -14.03 -10.96 41.47
N GLU A 47 -13.52 -12.19 41.38
CA GLU A 47 -14.23 -13.40 41.80
C GLU A 47 -14.48 -13.41 43.31
N SER A 48 -13.41 -13.31 44.09
CA SER A 48 -13.45 -13.32 45.56
C SER A 48 -14.25 -12.15 46.16
N LYS A 49 -14.34 -10.99 45.50
CA LYS A 49 -15.07 -9.81 46.01
C LYS A 49 -16.45 -9.57 45.40
N PHE A 50 -16.72 -10.04 44.18
CA PHE A 50 -17.92 -9.67 43.43
C PHE A 50 -18.59 -10.84 42.66
N LEU A 51 -17.86 -11.61 41.85
CA LEU A 51 -18.49 -12.57 40.93
C LEU A 51 -19.10 -13.79 41.63
N HIS A 52 -18.55 -14.21 42.78
CA HIS A 52 -19.14 -15.28 43.61
C HIS A 52 -20.60 -15.03 44.01
N ALA A 53 -21.07 -13.77 44.00
CA ALA A 53 -22.45 -13.40 44.29
C ALA A 53 -23.39 -13.58 43.08
N VAL A 54 -22.86 -13.62 41.85
CA VAL A 54 -23.62 -13.67 40.59
C VAL A 54 -24.50 -14.91 40.49
N PRO A 55 -24.04 -16.16 40.71
CA PRO A 55 -24.86 -17.35 40.47
C PRO A 55 -26.12 -17.41 41.36
N LYS A 56 -26.04 -16.86 42.58
CA LYS A 56 -27.17 -16.68 43.49
C LYS A 56 -28.09 -15.55 43.04
N ASN A 57 -27.53 -14.37 42.79
CA ASN A 57 -28.32 -13.15 42.62
C ASN A 57 -28.97 -13.07 41.23
N ILE A 58 -28.37 -13.66 40.19
CA ILE A 58 -28.99 -13.74 38.86
C ILE A 58 -30.18 -14.71 38.82
N ARG A 59 -30.16 -15.79 39.62
CA ARG A 59 -31.36 -16.64 39.85
C ARG A 59 -32.46 -15.85 40.56
N SER A 60 -32.12 -14.97 41.50
CA SER A 60 -33.09 -14.07 42.15
C SER A 60 -33.69 -13.05 41.16
N ALA A 61 -32.88 -12.49 40.26
CA ALA A 61 -33.32 -11.58 39.20
C ALA A 61 -34.23 -12.29 38.18
N ALA A 62 -33.88 -13.50 37.76
CA ALA A 62 -34.72 -14.32 36.89
C ALA A 62 -36.06 -14.69 37.57
N THR A 63 -36.02 -15.07 38.85
CA THR A 63 -37.21 -15.38 39.66
C THR A 63 -38.17 -14.18 39.74
N LYS A 64 -37.64 -12.97 39.98
CA LYS A 64 -38.38 -11.70 39.98
C LYS A 64 -39.17 -11.46 38.68
N TYR A 65 -38.60 -11.84 37.53
CA TYR A 65 -39.25 -11.70 36.23
C TYR A 65 -39.96 -12.97 35.72
N LYS A 66 -39.92 -14.08 36.48
CA LYS A 66 -40.45 -15.40 36.09
C LYS A 66 -39.84 -15.93 34.79
N ILE A 67 -38.52 -15.74 34.67
CA ILE A 67 -37.71 -16.23 33.54
C ILE A 67 -37.10 -17.57 33.93
N ASP A 68 -37.36 -18.60 33.12
CA ASP A 68 -36.66 -19.87 33.23
C ASP A 68 -35.23 -19.70 32.67
N LEU A 69 -34.23 -19.86 33.54
CA LEU A 69 -32.82 -19.83 33.15
C LEU A 69 -32.40 -21.20 32.58
N PRO A 70 -31.70 -21.26 31.43
CA PRO A 70 -31.23 -22.52 30.87
C PRO A 70 -30.30 -23.27 31.82
N THR A 71 -30.33 -24.60 31.76
CA THR A 71 -29.57 -25.47 32.68
C THR A 71 -28.06 -25.29 32.46
N GLU A 72 -27.68 -25.12 31.20
CA GLU A 72 -26.31 -24.90 30.72
C GLU A 72 -25.75 -23.58 31.26
N ALA A 73 -26.54 -22.50 31.18
CA ALA A 73 -26.20 -21.18 31.72
C ALA A 73 -25.96 -21.22 33.24
N LEU A 74 -26.79 -21.99 33.96
CA LEU A 74 -26.66 -22.18 35.40
C LEU A 74 -25.43 -23.03 35.76
N GLN A 75 -25.18 -24.12 35.02
CA GLN A 75 -24.00 -24.96 35.20
C GLN A 75 -22.70 -24.18 34.96
N TRP A 76 -22.65 -23.35 33.90
CA TRP A 76 -21.50 -22.47 33.64
C TRP A 76 -21.24 -21.53 34.82
N LEU A 77 -22.28 -20.85 35.30
CA LEU A 77 -22.15 -19.88 36.40
C LEU A 77 -21.69 -20.53 37.71
N ASP A 78 -22.18 -21.73 38.02
CA ASP A 78 -21.80 -22.47 39.22
C ASP A 78 -20.36 -23.04 39.14
N SER A 79 -19.95 -23.56 37.98
CA SER A 79 -18.62 -24.13 37.75
C SER A 79 -17.52 -23.07 37.58
N HIS A 80 -17.85 -21.93 36.98
CA HIS A 80 -16.93 -20.83 36.72
C HIS A 80 -17.18 -19.60 37.62
N GLY A 81 -17.62 -19.78 38.87
CA GLY A 81 -17.60 -18.73 39.90
C GLY A 81 -18.34 -17.42 39.55
N GLY A 82 -19.32 -17.45 38.66
CA GLY A 82 -20.02 -16.26 38.15
C GLY A 82 -19.32 -15.49 37.02
N HIS A 83 -18.25 -16.04 36.42
CA HIS A 83 -17.59 -15.46 35.25
C HIS A 83 -18.47 -15.46 34.01
N TYR A 84 -18.27 -14.45 33.16
CA TYR A 84 -18.93 -14.35 31.85
C TYR A 84 -18.42 -15.42 30.89
N GLU A 85 -19.35 -16.23 30.36
CA GLU A 85 -19.15 -17.18 29.27
C GLU A 85 -18.75 -16.43 27.98
N MET A 86 -17.45 -16.33 27.72
CA MET A 86 -16.93 -15.61 26.56
C MET A 86 -16.76 -16.55 25.36
N PHE A 87 -16.98 -16.03 24.15
CA PHE A 87 -16.75 -16.78 22.92
C PHE A 87 -15.70 -16.09 22.04
N ALA A 88 -14.89 -16.88 21.35
CA ALA A 88 -13.90 -16.36 20.42
C ALA A 88 -13.64 -17.31 19.24
N ASP A 89 -14.24 -16.97 18.10
CA ASP A 89 -14.04 -17.62 16.82
C ASP A 89 -12.54 -17.79 16.49
N PRO A 90 -12.05 -19.03 16.25
CA PRO A 90 -10.68 -19.33 15.85
C PRO A 90 -10.18 -18.53 14.64
N ASN A 91 -11.07 -18.01 13.79
CA ASN A 91 -10.71 -17.17 12.66
C ASN A 91 -10.23 -15.77 13.03
N SER A 92 -10.50 -15.31 14.26
CA SER A 92 -10.09 -14.00 14.78
C SER A 92 -8.57 -13.87 14.89
N ASP A 93 -8.00 -12.76 14.39
CA ASP A 93 -6.58 -12.40 14.50
C ASP A 93 -6.00 -12.52 15.93
N GLN A 94 -6.86 -12.35 16.94
CA GLN A 94 -6.45 -12.43 18.35
C GLN A 94 -6.41 -13.86 18.88
N VAL A 95 -7.28 -14.75 18.38
CA VAL A 95 -7.31 -16.17 18.77
C VAL A 95 -6.19 -16.92 18.09
N LYS A 96 -5.97 -16.71 16.79
CA LYS A 96 -4.80 -17.22 16.05
C LYS A 96 -3.50 -16.93 16.80
N ARG A 97 -3.27 -15.67 17.18
CA ARG A 97 -2.11 -15.26 17.99
C ARG A 97 -2.00 -15.88 19.39
N TRP A 98 -3.07 -16.45 19.95
CA TRP A 98 -3.01 -17.21 21.19
C TRP A 98 -2.64 -18.67 20.92
N LEU A 99 -3.28 -19.31 19.93
CA LEU A 99 -2.95 -20.66 19.46
C LEU A 99 -1.49 -20.76 18.97
N ASP A 100 -0.99 -19.72 18.31
CA ASP A 100 0.39 -19.61 17.83
C ASP A 100 1.46 -19.62 18.95
N THR A 101 1.07 -19.43 20.23
CA THR A 101 2.02 -19.28 21.34
C THR A 101 2.74 -20.56 21.72
N LYS A 102 3.99 -20.45 22.18
CA LYS A 102 4.82 -21.57 22.61
C LYS A 102 4.23 -22.41 23.75
N THR A 103 3.28 -21.87 24.52
CA THR A 103 2.60 -22.59 25.61
C THR A 103 1.52 -23.54 25.09
N ILE A 104 0.92 -23.24 23.94
CA ILE A 104 -0.19 -24.00 23.34
C ILE A 104 0.29 -24.96 22.24
N ARG A 105 1.41 -24.65 21.56
CA ARG A 105 2.04 -25.54 20.58
C ARG A 105 2.39 -26.91 21.19
N GLY A 106 1.68 -27.95 20.75
CA GLY A 106 1.90 -29.34 21.16
C GLY A 106 0.82 -29.92 22.09
N MET A 107 -0.15 -29.12 22.51
CA MET A 107 -1.40 -29.59 23.13
C MET A 107 -2.34 -30.20 22.09
N SER A 108 -3.19 -31.16 22.50
CA SER A 108 -4.34 -31.59 21.68
C SER A 108 -5.46 -30.53 21.69
N ASP A 109 -6.34 -30.53 20.70
CA ASP A 109 -7.43 -29.54 20.63
C ASP A 109 -8.31 -29.54 21.92
N GLU A 110 -8.51 -30.71 22.53
CA GLU A 110 -9.24 -30.84 23.79
C GLU A 110 -8.44 -30.33 25.01
N GLU A 111 -7.11 -30.38 24.98
CA GLU A 111 -6.25 -29.71 25.99
C GLU A 111 -6.26 -28.19 25.83
N ILE A 112 -6.28 -27.71 24.58
CA ILE A 112 -6.39 -26.30 24.24
C ILE A 112 -7.73 -25.75 24.76
N ASP A 113 -8.86 -26.34 24.38
CA ASP A 113 -10.19 -25.89 24.83
C ASP A 113 -10.29 -25.85 26.35
N ARG A 114 -9.83 -26.90 27.05
CA ARG A 114 -9.80 -26.92 28.53
C ARG A 114 -8.92 -25.82 29.15
N SER A 115 -7.80 -25.42 28.53
CA SER A 115 -6.99 -24.27 28.98
C SER A 115 -7.69 -22.92 28.74
N PHE A 116 -8.43 -22.77 27.64
CA PHE A 116 -9.19 -21.54 27.38
C PHE A 116 -10.42 -21.40 28.27
N GLU A 117 -11.15 -22.49 28.51
CA GLU A 117 -12.29 -22.55 29.41
C GLU A 117 -11.86 -22.24 30.85
N SER A 118 -10.88 -22.99 31.39
CA SER A 118 -10.47 -22.85 32.79
C SER A 118 -9.67 -21.57 33.10
N GLU A 119 -8.73 -21.13 32.26
CA GLU A 119 -7.91 -19.95 32.55
C GLU A 119 -8.55 -18.62 32.12
N LYS A 120 -9.49 -18.66 31.15
CA LYS A 120 -9.94 -17.46 30.42
C LYS A 120 -11.46 -17.34 30.32
N HIS A 121 -12.20 -18.35 30.80
CA HIS A 121 -13.65 -18.43 30.81
C HIS A 121 -14.20 -18.23 29.40
N LEU A 122 -13.65 -19.01 28.46
CA LEU A 122 -13.76 -18.78 27.02
C LEU A 122 -13.87 -20.08 26.22
N HIS A 123 -14.82 -20.13 25.28
CA HIS A 123 -14.91 -21.18 24.25
C HIS A 123 -14.33 -20.72 22.90
N LEU A 124 -13.59 -21.61 22.21
CA LEU A 124 -12.97 -21.35 20.91
C LEU A 124 -13.92 -21.60 19.72
N CYS A 125 -15.10 -21.00 19.75
CA CYS A 125 -16.10 -21.14 18.69
C CYS A 125 -16.79 -19.81 18.34
N GLU A 126 -17.60 -19.81 17.29
CA GLU A 126 -18.42 -18.64 16.92
C GLU A 126 -19.36 -18.24 18.06
N SER A 127 -19.36 -16.95 18.40
CA SER A 127 -20.17 -16.42 19.49
C SER A 127 -21.66 -16.51 19.18
N PRO A 128 -22.48 -17.33 19.89
CA PRO A 128 -23.92 -17.45 19.61
C PRO A 128 -24.67 -16.11 19.76
N ARG A 129 -24.16 -15.22 20.61
CA ARG A 129 -24.66 -13.83 20.78
C ARG A 129 -24.53 -12.94 19.54
N PHE A 130 -23.67 -13.30 18.58
CA PHE A 130 -23.26 -12.45 17.45
C PHE A 130 -23.17 -13.16 16.08
N SER A 131 -23.16 -14.50 16.04
CA SER A 131 -23.04 -15.31 14.80
C SER A 131 -24.30 -15.29 13.93
N CYS A 132 -25.46 -14.92 14.49
CA CYS A 132 -26.75 -14.89 13.79
C CYS A 132 -26.83 -13.90 12.59
N ASN A 133 -25.75 -13.18 12.28
CA ASN A 133 -25.70 -12.17 11.23
C ASN A 133 -24.34 -12.24 10.52
N SER A 134 -24.33 -12.84 9.32
CA SER A 134 -23.15 -13.07 8.46
C SER A 134 -22.39 -11.81 8.02
N ARG A 135 -22.83 -10.61 8.44
CA ARG A 135 -22.14 -9.33 8.22
C ARG A 135 -21.14 -8.98 9.33
N LEU A 136 -21.15 -9.66 10.48
CA LEU A 136 -20.16 -9.44 11.54
C LEU A 136 -18.90 -10.27 11.28
N THR A 137 -17.79 -9.59 10.96
CA THR A 137 -16.47 -10.24 10.88
C THR A 137 -16.07 -10.84 12.24
N PRO A 138 -15.30 -11.95 12.29
CA PRO A 138 -14.82 -12.58 13.53
C PRO A 138 -14.20 -11.61 14.53
N ALA A 139 -13.28 -10.76 14.04
CA ALA A 139 -12.59 -9.76 14.84
C ALA A 139 -13.51 -8.63 15.38
N THR A 140 -14.74 -8.49 14.89
CA THR A 140 -15.73 -7.54 15.41
C THR A 140 -16.59 -8.20 16.49
N ALA A 141 -17.08 -9.42 16.26
CA ALA A 141 -17.77 -10.21 17.28
C ALA A 141 -16.90 -10.41 18.54
N PHE A 142 -15.64 -10.81 18.36
CA PHE A 142 -14.67 -10.93 19.47
C PHE A 142 -14.46 -9.62 20.25
N ASN A 143 -14.51 -8.45 19.59
CA ASN A 143 -14.42 -7.17 20.27
C ASN A 143 -15.72 -6.84 21.04
N TYR A 144 -16.90 -7.22 20.54
CA TYR A 144 -18.15 -7.08 21.27
C TYR A 144 -18.16 -8.00 22.52
N GLU A 145 -17.85 -9.29 22.36
CA GLU A 145 -17.67 -10.24 23.47
C GLU A 145 -16.73 -9.72 24.56
N LYS A 146 -15.54 -9.22 24.17
CA LYS A 146 -14.58 -8.61 25.09
C LYS A 146 -15.15 -7.39 25.84
N HIS A 147 -15.95 -6.55 25.18
CA HIS A 147 -16.60 -5.40 25.82
C HIS A 147 -17.77 -5.82 26.72
N CYS A 148 -18.54 -6.83 26.32
CA CYS A 148 -19.61 -7.43 27.12
C CYS A 148 -19.07 -8.09 28.39
N ARG A 149 -17.96 -8.85 28.32
CA ARG A 149 -17.27 -9.37 29.53
C ARG A 149 -16.86 -8.27 30.50
N MET A 150 -16.25 -7.19 30.00
CA MET A 150 -15.87 -6.07 30.87
C MET A 150 -17.11 -5.37 31.46
N PHE A 151 -18.25 -5.38 30.78
CA PHE A 151 -19.51 -4.82 31.26
C PHE A 151 -20.17 -5.74 32.30
N TRP A 152 -20.22 -7.05 32.06
CA TRP A 152 -20.65 -8.07 33.03
C TRP A 152 -19.92 -7.95 34.37
N ASN A 153 -18.59 -7.89 34.34
CA ASN A 153 -17.77 -7.73 35.54
C ASN A 153 -18.09 -6.42 36.30
N PHE A 154 -18.50 -5.36 35.59
CA PHE A 154 -18.93 -4.10 36.21
C PHE A 154 -20.36 -4.17 36.76
N LEU A 155 -21.29 -4.86 36.09
CA LEU A 155 -22.64 -5.11 36.59
C LEU A 155 -22.60 -5.92 37.89
N ALA A 156 -21.73 -6.93 37.98
CA ALA A 156 -21.50 -7.70 39.20
C ALA A 156 -20.92 -6.84 40.35
N VAL A 157 -19.98 -5.93 40.05
CA VAL A 157 -19.45 -4.96 41.05
C VAL A 157 -20.57 -4.11 41.65
N ILE A 158 -21.50 -3.59 40.84
CA ILE A 158 -22.57 -2.67 41.29
C ILE A 158 -23.86 -3.38 41.72
N GLY A 159 -23.95 -4.70 41.55
CA GLY A 159 -25.13 -5.51 41.88
C GLY A 159 -26.31 -5.40 40.91
N ASP A 160 -26.09 -4.96 39.66
CA ASP A 160 -27.13 -4.87 38.63
C ASP A 160 -27.29 -6.20 37.89
N TYR A 161 -27.78 -7.21 38.61
CA TYR A 161 -28.02 -8.56 38.10
C TYR A 161 -29.22 -8.62 37.14
N ASP A 162 -30.14 -7.67 37.20
CA ASP A 162 -31.26 -7.54 36.24
C ASP A 162 -30.72 -7.31 34.82
N SER A 163 -29.76 -6.39 34.65
CA SER A 163 -29.10 -6.13 33.37
C SER A 163 -28.23 -7.29 32.87
N MET A 164 -27.81 -8.21 33.75
CA MET A 164 -26.97 -9.35 33.36
C MET A 164 -27.76 -10.44 32.63
N LEU A 165 -29.08 -10.50 32.79
CA LEU A 165 -29.95 -11.52 32.18
C LEU A 165 -29.91 -11.50 30.63
N LEU A 166 -29.73 -10.32 30.02
CA LEU A 166 -29.59 -10.17 28.56
C LEU A 166 -28.27 -10.77 28.02
N LEU A 167 -27.27 -10.95 28.89
CA LEU A 167 -25.91 -11.35 28.51
C LEU A 167 -25.68 -12.86 28.60
N LEU A 168 -26.63 -13.63 29.15
CA LEU A 168 -26.56 -15.08 29.29
C LEU A 168 -26.63 -15.82 27.94
N VAL A 169 -25.98 -16.97 27.89
CA VAL A 169 -26.07 -17.98 26.82
C VAL A 169 -26.34 -19.36 27.47
N PRO A 170 -27.09 -20.27 26.81
CA PRO A 170 -27.96 -19.99 25.67
C PRO A 170 -29.06 -18.99 26.03
N ASP A 171 -29.81 -18.55 25.02
CA ASP A 171 -30.80 -17.48 25.16
C ASP A 171 -31.92 -17.87 26.15
N ALA A 172 -31.89 -17.29 27.36
CA ALA A 172 -33.00 -17.40 28.33
C ALA A 172 -34.33 -17.04 27.66
N SER A 173 -35.40 -17.78 27.99
CA SER A 173 -36.53 -18.03 27.10
C SER A 173 -37.17 -16.78 26.47
N ARG A 174 -37.69 -16.92 25.24
CA ARG A 174 -38.28 -15.80 24.45
C ARG A 174 -39.39 -15.02 25.17
N SER A 175 -39.99 -15.58 26.21
CA SER A 175 -40.86 -14.93 27.18
C SER A 175 -40.10 -13.91 28.06
N TYR A 176 -39.88 -12.72 27.50
CA TYR A 176 -39.66 -11.46 28.22
C TYR A 176 -38.39 -11.40 29.13
N CYS A 177 -37.23 -11.23 28.50
CA CYS A 177 -35.99 -10.80 29.19
C CYS A 177 -36.01 -9.27 29.46
N PRO A 178 -35.58 -8.77 30.62
CA PRO A 178 -35.44 -7.33 30.86
C PRO A 178 -34.34 -6.71 29.98
N SER A 179 -34.48 -5.41 29.71
CA SER A 179 -33.47 -4.59 29.03
C SER A 179 -32.40 -4.07 30.01
N VAL A 180 -31.20 -3.78 29.51
CA VAL A 180 -30.07 -3.26 30.29
C VAL A 180 -30.39 -1.84 30.79
N ASN A 181 -30.10 -1.59 32.06
CA ASN A 181 -30.24 -0.29 32.68
C ASN A 181 -29.30 0.75 32.04
N HIS A 182 -29.88 1.80 31.46
CA HIS A 182 -29.13 2.88 30.84
C HIS A 182 -28.17 3.59 31.82
N GLN A 183 -28.55 3.68 33.10
CA GLN A 183 -27.73 4.29 34.14
C GLN A 183 -26.45 3.47 34.41
N SER A 184 -26.53 2.15 34.29
CA SER A 184 -25.39 1.23 34.44
C SER A 184 -24.44 1.32 33.24
N ILE A 185 -24.97 1.53 32.03
CA ILE A 185 -24.15 1.83 30.83
C ILE A 185 -23.40 3.16 31.00
N ILE A 186 -24.07 4.23 31.47
CA ILE A 186 -23.43 5.53 31.78
C ILE A 186 -22.35 5.35 32.86
N SER A 187 -22.67 4.61 33.92
CA SER A 187 -21.77 4.38 35.06
C SER A 187 -20.52 3.58 34.65
N TYR A 188 -20.68 2.55 33.80
CA TYR A 188 -19.57 1.84 33.18
C TYR A 188 -18.72 2.77 32.31
N CYS A 189 -19.35 3.58 31.47
CA CYS A 189 -18.61 4.51 30.62
C CYS A 189 -17.82 5.52 31.45
N ASN A 190 -18.40 6.04 32.54
CA ASN A 190 -17.70 6.89 33.51
C ASN A 190 -16.56 6.14 34.22
N HIS A 191 -16.76 4.89 34.64
CA HIS A 191 -15.71 4.03 35.21
C HIS A 191 -14.51 3.90 34.26
N ARG A 192 -14.75 3.67 32.97
CA ARG A 192 -13.70 3.53 31.96
C ARG A 192 -13.07 4.87 31.54
N TYR A 193 -13.82 5.97 31.56
CA TYR A 193 -13.45 7.23 30.91
C TYR A 193 -13.09 8.39 31.85
N LEU A 194 -13.57 8.44 33.09
CA LEU A 194 -13.16 9.47 34.06
C LEU A 194 -11.70 9.27 34.49
N THR A 195 -11.08 10.28 35.09
CA THR A 195 -9.71 10.17 35.61
C THR A 195 -9.60 9.03 36.62
N ALA A 196 -8.49 8.28 36.59
CA ALA A 196 -8.24 7.20 37.53
C ALA A 196 -8.41 7.65 38.99
N LYS A 197 -9.05 6.81 39.80
CA LYS A 197 -9.45 7.03 41.21
C LYS A 197 -10.47 8.16 41.46
N THR A 198 -11.11 8.74 40.43
CA THR A 198 -12.28 9.63 40.61
C THR A 198 -13.49 8.84 41.12
N PRO A 199 -14.16 9.23 42.23
CA PRO A 199 -15.38 8.59 42.68
C PRO A 199 -16.50 8.65 41.65
N LEU A 200 -17.24 7.55 41.50
CA LEU A 200 -18.40 7.46 40.62
C LEU A 200 -19.69 7.83 41.36
N CYS A 201 -20.66 8.28 40.57
CA CYS A 201 -22.04 8.50 41.00
C CYS A 201 -22.99 7.69 40.09
N ASN A 202 -24.23 7.47 40.54
CA ASN A 202 -25.28 6.78 39.79
C ASN A 202 -25.68 7.60 38.54
N GLY A 203 -24.93 7.39 37.46
CA GLY A 203 -25.02 8.03 36.16
C GLY A 203 -25.16 9.55 36.19
N LEU A 204 -26.39 10.07 36.00
CA LEU A 204 -26.68 11.51 36.00
C LEU A 204 -27.01 12.10 37.38
N SER A 205 -27.22 11.27 38.41
CA SER A 205 -27.46 11.74 39.78
C SER A 205 -26.14 11.93 40.54
N ASN A 206 -26.09 12.87 41.49
CA ASN A 206 -24.93 13.07 42.38
C ASN A 206 -24.88 12.07 43.56
N ILE A 207 -25.65 10.99 43.51
CA ILE A 207 -25.65 9.93 44.53
C ILE A 207 -24.41 9.05 44.28
N PRO A 208 -23.52 8.82 45.26
CA PRO A 208 -22.34 7.97 45.09
C PRO A 208 -22.74 6.56 44.62
N LEU A 209 -22.03 6.04 43.61
CA LEU A 209 -22.17 4.66 43.17
C LEU A 209 -21.41 3.77 44.17
N LEU A 210 -22.09 2.79 44.73
CA LEU A 210 -21.53 1.81 45.65
C LEU A 210 -21.37 0.45 44.96
N ASP A 211 -20.40 -0.34 45.42
CA ASP A 211 -20.35 -1.76 45.13
C ASP A 211 -21.25 -2.57 46.08
N ILE A 212 -21.43 -3.86 45.82
CA ILE A 212 -22.25 -4.77 46.65
C ILE A 212 -21.77 -4.88 48.11
N ASN A 213 -20.53 -4.45 48.39
CA ASN A 213 -19.93 -4.43 49.73
C ASN A 213 -20.06 -3.04 50.40
N GLY A 214 -20.76 -2.09 49.76
CA GLY A 214 -21.01 -0.73 50.27
C GLY A 214 -19.90 0.28 50.04
N ASN A 215 -18.82 -0.08 49.35
CA ASN A 215 -17.69 0.82 49.09
C ASN A 215 -17.97 1.71 47.88
N ARG A 216 -17.44 2.94 47.87
CA ARG A 216 -17.59 3.85 46.73
C ARG A 216 -16.76 3.38 45.54
N VAL A 217 -17.40 3.02 44.43
CA VAL A 217 -16.71 2.64 43.20
C VAL A 217 -15.92 3.84 42.67
N LEU A 218 -14.64 3.65 42.43
CA LEU A 218 -13.77 4.65 41.81
C LEU A 218 -13.56 4.33 40.33
N ALA A 219 -13.23 5.33 39.51
CA ALA A 219 -12.97 5.16 38.09
C ALA A 219 -11.58 4.59 37.77
N GLU A 220 -11.50 3.77 36.73
CA GLU A 220 -10.29 3.11 36.25
C GLU A 220 -9.51 3.98 35.26
N GLY A 221 -10.22 4.78 34.46
CA GLY A 221 -9.62 5.73 33.50
C GLY A 221 -8.78 5.11 32.38
N THR A 222 -8.99 3.83 32.06
CA THR A 222 -8.25 3.13 30.99
C THR A 222 -8.61 3.61 29.58
N VAL A 223 -9.74 4.30 29.40
CA VAL A 223 -10.17 4.84 28.10
C VAL A 223 -9.87 6.34 28.00
N LYS A 224 -8.87 6.70 27.19
CA LYS A 224 -8.50 8.10 26.92
C LYS A 224 -9.25 8.73 25.74
N ASN A 225 -9.87 7.91 24.89
CA ASN A 225 -10.60 8.31 23.70
C ASN A 225 -11.99 7.65 23.71
N TYR A 226 -13.05 8.46 23.74
CA TYR A 226 -14.41 7.95 23.84
C TYR A 226 -14.82 7.02 22.68
N HIS A 227 -14.15 7.09 21.51
CA HIS A 227 -14.40 6.18 20.39
C HIS A 227 -14.23 4.70 20.76
N TRP A 228 -13.39 4.37 21.76
CA TRP A 228 -13.24 2.99 22.25
C TRP A 228 -14.48 2.46 22.98
N LEU A 229 -15.40 3.32 23.41
CA LEU A 229 -16.70 2.92 23.97
C LEU A 229 -17.72 2.58 22.89
N LYS A 230 -17.53 2.99 21.63
CA LYS A 230 -18.49 2.71 20.54
C LYS A 230 -18.64 1.21 20.25
N SER A 231 -17.65 0.37 20.59
CA SER A 231 -17.77 -1.09 20.54
C SER A 231 -18.73 -1.67 21.59
N LEU A 232 -18.85 -1.07 22.78
CA LEU A 232 -19.89 -1.45 23.75
C LEU A 232 -21.28 -1.11 23.20
N PHE A 233 -21.46 0.14 22.73
CA PHE A 233 -22.76 0.59 22.21
C PHE A 233 -23.21 -0.23 20.99
N GLY A 234 -22.27 -0.61 20.10
CA GLY A 234 -22.53 -1.51 18.98
C GLY A 234 -22.93 -2.92 19.43
N GLY A 235 -22.19 -3.52 20.36
CA GLY A 235 -22.50 -4.84 20.92
C GLY A 235 -23.86 -4.88 21.60
N LEU A 236 -24.12 -3.99 22.57
CA LEU A 236 -25.40 -3.90 23.27
C LEU A 236 -26.57 -3.65 22.29
N SER A 237 -26.41 -2.71 21.35
CA SER A 237 -27.47 -2.44 20.37
C SER A 237 -27.78 -3.65 19.48
N PHE A 238 -26.78 -4.50 19.18
CA PHE A 238 -26.98 -5.75 18.44
C PHE A 238 -27.74 -6.78 19.28
N LEU A 239 -27.38 -6.96 20.56
CA LEU A 239 -28.06 -7.89 21.48
C LEU A 239 -29.55 -7.53 21.65
N HIS A 240 -29.86 -6.25 21.86
CA HIS A 240 -31.25 -5.79 21.89
C HIS A 240 -31.97 -6.01 20.56
N GLY A 241 -31.27 -5.89 19.42
CA GLY A 241 -31.80 -6.27 18.11
C GLY A 241 -32.18 -7.75 18.03
N HIS A 242 -31.26 -8.64 18.42
CA HIS A 242 -31.47 -10.09 18.44
C HIS A 242 -32.66 -10.49 19.32
N ARG A 243 -32.81 -9.85 20.48
CA ARG A 243 -33.93 -10.06 21.42
C ARG A 243 -35.24 -9.34 21.04
N ASN A 244 -35.35 -8.79 19.82
CA ASN A 244 -36.51 -8.01 19.33
C ASN A 244 -36.86 -6.75 20.16
N GLN A 245 -35.90 -6.23 20.93
CA GLN A 245 -36.03 -5.02 21.75
C GLN A 245 -35.62 -3.74 21.00
N GLU A 246 -35.83 -3.68 19.67
CA GLU A 246 -35.51 -2.52 18.83
C GLU A 246 -36.27 -1.23 19.19
N ALA A 247 -37.40 -1.35 19.90
CA ALA A 247 -38.24 -0.24 20.31
C ALA A 247 -37.51 0.80 21.19
N SER A 248 -38.10 1.99 21.31
CA SER A 248 -37.65 3.03 22.23
C SER A 248 -37.50 2.48 23.66
N TYR A 249 -36.41 2.83 24.32
CA TYR A 249 -36.17 2.44 25.72
C TYR A 249 -37.27 2.99 26.64
N ARG A 250 -37.75 2.15 27.54
CA ARG A 250 -38.75 2.49 28.57
C ARG A 250 -38.32 1.91 29.91
N GLU A 251 -38.47 2.72 30.96
CA GLU A 251 -38.32 2.29 32.34
C GLU A 251 -39.54 1.47 32.77
N PHE A 252 -39.44 0.75 33.90
CA PHE A 252 -40.57 0.00 34.43
C PHE A 252 -41.52 0.92 35.22
N CYS A 253 -42.81 0.64 35.13
CA CYS A 253 -43.82 1.28 35.95
C CYS A 253 -43.98 0.52 37.27
N GLN A 254 -43.74 1.16 38.41
CA GLN A 254 -43.81 0.51 39.73
C GLN A 254 -45.19 -0.19 39.97
N PRO A 255 -46.36 0.44 39.74
CA PRO A 255 -47.65 -0.26 39.74
C PRO A 255 -47.76 -1.49 38.81
N CYS A 256 -47.12 -1.49 37.63
CA CYS A 256 -47.09 -2.68 36.77
C CYS A 256 -46.19 -3.78 37.34
N HIS A 257 -45.04 -3.42 37.92
CA HIS A 257 -44.14 -4.32 38.62
C HIS A 257 -44.81 -4.96 39.85
N ASP A 258 -45.56 -4.18 40.62
CA ASP A 258 -46.25 -4.64 41.83
C ASP A 258 -47.41 -5.58 41.48
N ASN A 259 -48.22 -5.22 40.47
CA ASN A 259 -49.23 -6.11 39.89
C ASN A 259 -48.60 -7.44 39.44
N PHE A 260 -47.53 -7.40 38.65
CA PHE A 260 -46.86 -8.60 38.16
C PHE A 260 -46.30 -9.45 39.30
N SER A 261 -45.70 -8.82 40.32
CA SER A 261 -45.14 -9.49 41.49
C SER A 261 -46.23 -10.22 42.29
N GLN A 262 -47.42 -9.63 42.40
CA GLN A 262 -48.62 -10.23 43.01
C GLN A 262 -49.32 -11.27 42.10
N GLY A 263 -48.75 -11.59 40.93
CA GLY A 263 -49.31 -12.56 39.97
C GLY A 263 -50.37 -11.99 39.02
N SER A 264 -50.73 -10.72 39.15
CA SER A 264 -51.72 -10.06 38.29
C SER A 264 -51.16 -9.79 36.89
N ARG A 265 -51.88 -10.29 35.87
CA ARG A 265 -51.63 -9.99 34.45
C ARG A 265 -52.30 -8.70 33.98
N ASN A 266 -52.95 -7.95 34.88
CA ASN A 266 -53.60 -6.69 34.53
C ASN A 266 -52.56 -5.55 34.48
N PRO A 267 -52.55 -4.73 33.41
CA PRO A 267 -51.78 -3.49 33.39
C PRO A 267 -52.31 -2.50 34.43
N CYS A 268 -51.46 -1.57 34.88
CA CYS A 268 -51.93 -0.48 35.72
C CYS A 268 -52.82 0.49 34.91
N LEU A 269 -53.63 1.29 35.61
CA LEU A 269 -54.57 2.25 35.00
C LEU A 269 -53.92 3.24 34.01
N HIS A 270 -52.62 3.54 34.16
CA HIS A 270 -51.89 4.43 33.26
C HIS A 270 -51.46 3.79 31.93
N HIS A 271 -51.39 2.46 31.86
CA HIS A 271 -50.84 1.73 30.70
C HIS A 271 -51.86 0.88 29.94
N GLY A 272 -53.10 0.78 30.42
CA GLY A 272 -54.31 0.38 29.68
C GLY A 272 -54.37 -1.07 29.17
N HIS A 273 -53.47 -1.42 28.25
CA HIS A 273 -53.36 -2.72 27.59
C HIS A 273 -51.93 -3.32 27.65
N HIS A 274 -50.94 -2.59 28.19
CA HIS A 274 -49.55 -3.03 28.25
C HIS A 274 -49.02 -3.09 29.69
N GLN A 275 -48.40 -4.22 30.08
CA GLN A 275 -47.70 -4.34 31.36
C GLN A 275 -46.21 -3.96 31.19
N ASP A 276 -45.86 -2.70 31.43
CA ASP A 276 -44.45 -2.28 31.50
C ASP A 276 -43.89 -2.54 32.91
N PHE A 277 -43.67 -3.83 33.23
CA PHE A 277 -43.22 -4.30 34.56
C PHE A 277 -41.70 -4.50 34.68
N SER A 278 -40.95 -4.39 33.58
CA SER A 278 -39.48 -4.34 33.56
C SER A 278 -38.98 -3.31 32.54
N LEU A 279 -37.67 -3.06 32.54
CA LEU A 279 -37.01 -2.25 31.53
C LEU A 279 -37.20 -2.88 30.14
N SER A 280 -37.57 -2.10 29.13
CA SER A 280 -37.81 -2.62 27.77
C SER A 280 -37.28 -1.69 26.68
N GLY A 281 -37.14 -2.20 25.46
CA GLY A 281 -36.55 -1.46 24.33
C GLY A 281 -35.03 -1.31 24.42
N ASN A 282 -34.43 -0.60 23.46
CA ASN A 282 -32.97 -0.52 23.30
C ASN A 282 -32.41 0.73 24.01
N PRO A 283 -31.64 0.59 25.11
CA PRO A 283 -31.12 1.72 25.90
C PRO A 283 -30.17 2.60 25.09
N ILE A 284 -29.52 2.07 24.05
CA ILE A 284 -28.65 2.84 23.16
C ILE A 284 -29.45 3.86 22.32
N ARG A 285 -30.76 3.61 22.11
CA ARG A 285 -31.71 4.54 21.48
C ARG A 285 -32.36 5.52 22.47
N SER A 286 -32.01 5.47 23.76
CA SER A 286 -32.56 6.39 24.77
C SER A 286 -32.03 7.82 24.61
N VAL A 287 -32.84 8.80 25.03
CA VAL A 287 -32.44 10.20 25.16
C VAL A 287 -31.25 10.37 26.12
N HIS A 288 -31.20 9.59 27.21
CA HIS A 288 -30.12 9.65 28.19
C HIS A 288 -28.78 9.19 27.63
N ILE A 289 -28.72 8.04 26.92
CA ILE A 289 -27.49 7.57 26.26
C ILE A 289 -27.10 8.50 25.11
N THR A 290 -28.05 8.96 24.29
CA THR A 290 -27.77 9.87 23.18
C THR A 290 -27.15 11.19 23.67
N GLY A 291 -27.76 11.81 24.70
CA GLY A 291 -27.23 13.02 25.35
C GLY A 291 -25.88 12.79 26.03
N TYR A 292 -25.67 11.63 26.66
CA TYR A 292 -24.40 11.27 27.27
C TYR A 292 -23.28 11.02 26.23
N ILE A 293 -23.60 10.46 25.05
CA ILE A 293 -22.65 10.37 23.92
C ILE A 293 -22.27 11.76 23.43
N SER A 294 -23.23 12.69 23.30
CA SER A 294 -22.93 14.10 22.98
C SER A 294 -22.09 14.80 24.07
N TRP A 295 -22.23 14.41 25.34
CA TRP A 295 -21.36 14.88 26.42
C TRP A 295 -19.96 14.29 26.32
N LEU A 296 -19.82 12.98 26.06
CA LEU A 296 -18.53 12.31 25.84
C LEU A 296 -17.74 12.97 24.71
N GLU A 297 -18.42 13.32 23.60
CA GLU A 297 -17.82 14.02 22.46
C GLU A 297 -17.30 15.41 22.86
N LYS A 298 -18.12 16.22 23.53
CA LYS A 298 -17.70 17.53 24.09
C LYS A 298 -16.53 17.39 25.07
N GLN A 299 -16.55 16.41 25.96
CA GLN A 299 -15.46 16.14 26.89
C GLN A 299 -14.18 15.66 26.20
N ASN A 300 -14.27 14.87 25.13
CA ASN A 300 -13.12 14.41 24.37
C ASN A 300 -12.39 15.60 23.70
N HIS A 301 -13.14 16.60 23.23
CA HIS A 301 -12.58 17.88 22.77
C HIS A 301 -11.98 18.71 23.92
N LEU A 302 -12.71 18.92 25.03
CA LEU A 302 -12.24 19.72 26.17
C LEU A 302 -10.97 19.16 26.84
N ARG A 303 -10.83 17.83 26.89
CA ARG A 303 -9.62 17.15 27.39
C ARG A 303 -8.41 17.29 26.46
N GLY A 304 -8.59 17.82 25.24
CA GLY A 304 -7.53 17.95 24.25
C GLY A 304 -6.89 16.62 23.86
N TYR A 305 -7.64 15.50 23.91
CA TYR A 305 -7.08 14.19 23.53
C TYR A 305 -6.78 14.17 22.03
N ASN A 306 -5.53 14.51 21.71
CA ASN A 306 -4.98 14.42 20.37
C ASN A 306 -4.45 12.99 20.18
N PRO A 307 -5.02 12.18 19.26
CA PRO A 307 -4.44 10.89 18.92
C PRO A 307 -3.00 11.07 18.47
N VAL A 308 -2.08 10.34 19.11
CA VAL A 308 -0.64 10.44 18.80
C VAL A 308 -0.41 10.05 17.35
N ARG A 309 -0.23 11.05 16.47
CA ARG A 309 0.05 10.86 15.04
C ARG A 309 1.25 9.94 14.89
N ARG A 310 1.17 9.02 13.93
CA ARG A 310 2.24 8.07 13.63
C ARG A 310 3.17 8.69 12.60
N GLN A 311 4.46 8.71 12.91
CA GLN A 311 5.48 9.26 12.01
C GLN A 311 5.71 8.31 10.82
N ALA A 312 6.02 8.88 9.67
CA ALA A 312 6.62 8.18 8.54
C ALA A 312 8.08 7.77 8.86
N LEU A 313 8.67 6.93 8.02
CA LEU A 313 10.13 6.82 7.87
C LEU A 313 10.61 7.91 6.91
N LEU A 314 11.84 8.36 7.10
CA LEU A 314 12.60 9.09 6.08
C LEU A 314 13.36 8.12 5.14
N PRO A 315 13.73 8.52 3.90
CA PRO A 315 14.64 7.72 3.06
C PRO A 315 15.98 7.40 3.75
N SER A 316 16.50 8.35 4.54
CA SER A 316 17.64 8.13 5.44
C SER A 316 17.38 7.05 6.52
N ASP A 317 16.19 7.00 7.12
CA ASP A 317 15.84 5.95 8.10
C ASP A 317 15.87 4.56 7.43
N VAL A 318 15.31 4.42 6.23
CA VAL A 318 15.35 3.16 5.46
C VAL A 318 16.79 2.79 5.08
N SER A 319 17.63 3.77 4.77
CA SER A 319 19.06 3.56 4.46
C SER A 319 19.89 3.16 5.68
N ASP A 320 19.59 3.68 6.88
CA ASP A 320 20.23 3.26 8.13
C ASP A 320 19.75 1.87 8.57
N ILE A 321 18.48 1.54 8.35
CA ILE A 321 17.95 0.18 8.53
C ILE A 321 18.65 -0.79 7.55
N HIS A 322 18.82 -0.42 6.28
CA HIS A 322 19.58 -1.22 5.31
C HIS A 322 21.03 -1.46 5.76
N HIS A 323 21.69 -0.42 6.28
CA HIS A 323 23.06 -0.53 6.76
C HIS A 323 23.19 -1.55 7.91
N TYR A 324 22.24 -1.58 8.85
CA TYR A 324 22.18 -2.64 9.87
C TYR A 324 22.04 -4.04 9.26
N VAL A 325 21.11 -4.24 8.32
CA VAL A 325 20.90 -5.55 7.66
C VAL A 325 22.17 -5.98 6.91
N LYS A 326 22.88 -5.04 6.29
CA LYS A 326 24.18 -5.27 5.65
C LYS A 326 25.27 -5.69 6.66
N CYS A 327 25.38 -5.01 7.79
CA CYS A 327 26.35 -5.34 8.84
C CYS A 327 26.11 -6.75 9.42
N ASN A 328 24.85 -7.17 9.49
CA ASN A 328 24.44 -8.55 9.82
C ASN A 328 24.65 -9.57 8.68
N GLN A 329 25.36 -9.22 7.61
CA GLN A 329 25.57 -10.06 6.42
C GLN A 329 24.27 -10.55 5.75
N TYR A 330 23.18 -9.78 5.88
CA TYR A 330 21.85 -10.13 5.37
C TYR A 330 21.32 -11.48 5.91
N ASP A 331 21.45 -11.70 7.23
CA ASP A 331 20.77 -12.78 7.93
C ASP A 331 19.28 -12.86 7.53
N LEU A 332 18.76 -14.07 7.28
CA LEU A 332 17.45 -14.23 6.64
C LEU A 332 16.29 -13.65 7.47
N GLU A 333 16.43 -13.55 8.79
CA GLU A 333 15.40 -12.98 9.66
C GLU A 333 15.36 -11.45 9.53
N SER A 334 16.52 -10.78 9.59
CA SER A 334 16.63 -9.34 9.33
C SER A 334 16.30 -8.98 7.87
N LEU A 335 16.66 -9.83 6.91
CA LEU A 335 16.30 -9.66 5.51
C LEU A 335 14.78 -9.81 5.32
N LYS A 336 14.12 -10.81 5.93
CA LYS A 336 12.67 -10.98 5.94
C LYS A 336 11.95 -9.70 6.39
N PHE A 337 12.31 -9.15 7.56
CA PHE A 337 11.70 -7.92 8.06
C PHE A 337 11.96 -6.70 7.15
N TYR A 338 13.16 -6.61 6.54
CA TYR A 338 13.48 -5.54 5.61
C TYR A 338 12.67 -5.65 4.29
N VAL A 339 12.54 -6.85 3.74
CA VAL A 339 11.72 -7.15 2.55
C VAL A 339 10.23 -6.87 2.84
N MET A 340 9.69 -7.29 3.99
CA MET A 340 8.33 -6.92 4.44
C MET A 340 8.13 -5.40 4.49
N MET A 341 9.12 -4.67 5.02
CA MET A 341 9.05 -3.21 5.13
C MET A 341 9.02 -2.57 3.73
N LEU A 342 9.90 -2.98 2.81
CA LEU A 342 9.93 -2.47 1.43
C LEU A 342 8.63 -2.83 0.67
N ASN A 343 8.12 -4.06 0.80
CA ASN A 343 6.83 -4.50 0.23
C ASN A 343 5.69 -3.55 0.65
N SER A 344 5.65 -3.18 1.93
CA SER A 344 4.68 -2.23 2.45
C SER A 344 4.83 -0.80 1.89
N LEU A 345 6.00 -0.44 1.36
CA LEU A 345 6.20 0.86 0.69
C LEU A 345 5.78 0.81 -0.78
N GLU A 346 6.01 -0.29 -1.50
CA GLU A 346 5.52 -0.44 -2.89
C GLU A 346 3.98 -0.51 -2.92
N GLY A 347 3.39 -1.42 -2.14
CA GLY A 347 1.93 -1.61 -2.05
C GLY A 347 1.20 -0.58 -1.17
N ALA A 348 1.89 0.46 -0.71
CA ALA A 348 1.40 1.49 0.23
C ALA A 348 0.72 0.94 1.51
N MET A 349 1.02 -0.28 1.92
CA MET A 349 0.20 -1.11 2.81
C MET A 349 0.18 -0.66 4.29
N ARG A 350 -0.84 -1.13 5.01
CA ARG A 350 -0.86 -1.23 6.48
C ARG A 350 -0.40 -2.63 6.86
N TYR A 351 -0.05 -2.80 8.14
CA TYR A 351 0.36 -4.09 8.73
C TYR A 351 -0.45 -5.31 8.25
N VAL A 352 -1.79 -5.24 8.25
CA VAL A 352 -2.63 -6.39 7.89
C VAL A 352 -2.35 -6.87 6.46
N GLY A 353 -2.20 -5.94 5.50
CA GLY A 353 -1.97 -6.28 4.09
C GLY A 353 -0.59 -6.86 3.82
N PHE A 354 0.46 -6.37 4.49
CA PHE A 354 1.82 -6.89 4.27
C PHE A 354 2.18 -8.10 5.15
N GLN A 355 1.41 -8.39 6.22
CA GLN A 355 1.53 -9.66 6.94
C GLN A 355 1.03 -10.82 6.09
N SER A 356 -0.17 -10.69 5.52
CA SER A 356 -0.90 -11.81 4.91
C SER A 356 -0.47 -12.12 3.48
N VAL A 357 0.74 -11.70 3.07
CA VAL A 357 1.23 -11.91 1.70
C VAL A 357 1.65 -13.36 1.52
N GLN A 358 1.16 -13.96 0.44
CA GLN A 358 1.41 -15.32 0.02
C GLN A 358 2.17 -15.37 -1.32
N PHE A 359 2.66 -16.54 -1.70
CA PHE A 359 3.25 -16.78 -3.03
C PHE A 359 2.21 -16.58 -4.14
N SER A 360 0.99 -17.09 -3.96
CA SER A 360 -0.18 -16.87 -4.82
C SER A 360 -0.45 -15.40 -5.16
N ASN A 361 -0.18 -14.46 -4.23
CA ASN A 361 -0.35 -13.03 -4.53
C ASN A 361 0.55 -12.51 -5.66
N PHE A 362 1.61 -13.22 -6.02
CA PHE A 362 2.40 -12.97 -7.23
C PHE A 362 2.04 -13.96 -8.35
N GLU A 363 1.95 -15.25 -8.01
CA GLU A 363 1.93 -16.37 -8.97
C GLU A 363 0.59 -16.51 -9.70
N ASP A 364 -0.53 -16.17 -9.06
CA ASP A 364 -1.87 -16.05 -9.70
C ASP A 364 -1.90 -14.95 -10.78
N HIS A 365 -0.85 -14.13 -10.86
CA HIS A 365 -0.71 -12.99 -11.78
C HIS A 365 0.57 -13.09 -12.63
N SER A 366 1.13 -14.30 -12.72
CA SER A 366 2.31 -14.61 -13.54
C SER A 366 2.11 -14.35 -15.04
N SER A 367 0.88 -14.44 -15.55
CA SER A 367 0.53 -14.02 -16.94
C SER A 367 0.78 -12.53 -17.21
N MET A 368 0.90 -11.71 -16.15
CA MET A 368 1.15 -10.26 -16.23
C MET A 368 2.55 -9.85 -15.79
N TRP A 369 3.45 -10.79 -15.46
CA TRP A 369 4.86 -10.47 -15.29
C TRP A 369 5.50 -10.08 -16.63
N MET A 370 6.72 -9.51 -16.60
CA MET A 370 7.46 -9.25 -17.83
C MET A 370 8.93 -9.63 -17.66
N ILE A 371 9.28 -10.72 -18.35
CA ILE A 371 10.58 -11.39 -18.30
C ILE A 371 10.99 -11.73 -19.74
N TYR A 372 12.23 -11.46 -20.11
CA TYR A 372 12.80 -11.73 -21.43
C TYR A 372 14.06 -12.60 -21.30
N ASN A 373 14.37 -13.41 -22.31
CA ASN A 373 15.52 -14.33 -22.30
C ASN A 373 16.89 -13.63 -22.31
N ASP A 374 16.94 -12.40 -22.83
CA ASP A 374 18.14 -11.59 -23.10
C ASP A 374 18.28 -10.40 -22.13
N VAL A 375 17.15 -9.79 -21.76
CA VAL A 375 17.06 -8.66 -20.82
C VAL A 375 16.83 -9.12 -19.37
N GLY A 376 16.23 -10.29 -19.16
CA GLY A 376 15.75 -10.75 -17.86
C GLY A 376 14.43 -10.08 -17.45
N ILE A 377 14.19 -9.98 -16.14
CA ILE A 377 12.98 -9.40 -15.54
C ILE A 377 12.96 -7.88 -15.70
N GLU A 378 11.90 -7.32 -16.27
CA GLU A 378 11.58 -5.88 -16.19
C GLU A 378 10.77 -5.59 -14.92
N TYR A 379 9.68 -6.34 -14.72
CA TYR A 379 8.79 -6.25 -13.56
C TYR A 379 8.03 -7.55 -13.29
N LEU A 380 7.59 -7.71 -12.04
CA LEU A 380 6.57 -8.69 -11.64
C LEU A 380 5.27 -7.96 -11.28
N VAL A 381 4.18 -8.70 -11.09
CA VAL A 381 2.88 -8.18 -10.64
C VAL A 381 2.48 -8.84 -9.33
N GLN A 382 1.96 -8.05 -8.39
CA GLN A 382 1.52 -8.49 -7.07
C GLN A 382 0.09 -8.02 -6.79
N SER A 383 -0.79 -8.89 -6.28
CA SER A 383 -2.06 -8.49 -5.66
C SER A 383 -1.89 -8.06 -4.20
N VAL A 384 -2.62 -7.01 -3.84
CA VAL A 384 -2.76 -6.50 -2.48
C VAL A 384 -4.25 -6.39 -2.16
N MET A 385 -4.65 -6.85 -0.98
CA MET A 385 -6.03 -6.69 -0.49
C MET A 385 -6.02 -6.24 0.97
N GLU A 386 -6.52 -5.03 1.24
CA GLU A 386 -6.73 -4.57 2.62
C GLU A 386 -8.16 -4.82 3.13
N LYS A 387 -8.32 -4.76 4.46
CA LYS A 387 -9.61 -4.81 5.21
C LYS A 387 -10.73 -3.86 4.72
N ASN A 388 -10.48 -2.96 3.76
CA ASN A 388 -11.49 -2.06 3.21
C ASN A 388 -11.58 -2.13 1.67
N ASP A 389 -10.68 -2.88 1.02
CA ASP A 389 -10.69 -3.07 -0.42
C ASP A 389 -11.76 -4.11 -0.77
N GLN A 390 -12.59 -3.83 -1.78
CA GLN A 390 -13.70 -4.73 -2.17
C GLN A 390 -13.26 -5.87 -3.09
N GLN A 391 -12.08 -5.74 -3.69
CA GLN A 391 -11.46 -6.68 -4.63
C GLN A 391 -9.94 -6.51 -4.54
N PRO A 392 -9.13 -7.55 -4.86
CA PRO A 392 -7.67 -7.44 -4.94
C PRO A 392 -7.20 -6.33 -5.89
N GLN A 393 -6.01 -5.79 -5.63
CA GLN A 393 -5.49 -4.58 -6.28
C GLN A 393 -4.07 -4.85 -6.77
N LEU A 394 -3.87 -4.79 -8.08
CA LEU A 394 -2.63 -5.27 -8.71
C LEU A 394 -1.61 -4.14 -8.85
N TYR A 395 -0.35 -4.42 -8.50
CA TYR A 395 0.76 -3.48 -8.61
C TYR A 395 1.83 -3.99 -9.57
N LYS A 396 2.30 -3.12 -10.48
CA LYS A 396 3.52 -3.35 -11.28
C LYS A 396 4.75 -3.06 -10.42
N ILE A 397 5.61 -4.05 -10.23
CA ILE A 397 6.79 -3.98 -9.36
C ILE A 397 8.03 -4.20 -10.21
N GLY A 398 8.65 -3.09 -10.64
CA GLY A 398 9.92 -3.08 -11.38
C GLY A 398 11.13 -2.77 -10.48
N PHE A 399 12.33 -2.93 -11.05
CA PHE A 399 13.58 -2.59 -10.38
C PHE A 399 13.77 -1.08 -10.17
N LYS A 400 14.51 -0.71 -9.11
CA LYS A 400 14.94 0.66 -8.80
C LYS A 400 16.46 0.71 -8.91
N HIS A 401 16.96 0.88 -10.12
CA HIS A 401 18.39 0.73 -10.42
C HIS A 401 19.27 1.78 -9.72
N ARG A 402 18.81 3.03 -9.66
CA ARG A 402 19.49 4.15 -8.97
C ARG A 402 19.49 4.05 -7.45
N HIS A 403 18.52 3.33 -6.88
CA HIS A 403 18.37 3.12 -5.42
C HIS A 403 18.36 1.63 -5.08
N PRO A 404 19.42 0.87 -5.45
CA PRO A 404 19.35 -0.60 -5.46
C PRO A 404 19.23 -1.19 -4.05
N LYS A 405 19.75 -0.49 -3.04
CA LYS A 405 19.65 -0.78 -1.60
C LYS A 405 18.22 -0.63 -1.04
N MET A 406 17.35 0.14 -1.71
CA MET A 406 15.94 0.33 -1.36
C MET A 406 14.98 -0.32 -2.38
N CYS A 407 15.50 -1.10 -3.34
CA CYS A 407 14.70 -1.77 -4.35
C CYS A 407 14.03 -3.03 -3.77
N PHE A 408 12.70 -3.03 -3.61
CA PHE A 408 11.96 -4.20 -3.13
C PHE A 408 12.28 -5.45 -3.96
N LEU A 409 12.17 -5.36 -5.30
CA LEU A 409 12.31 -6.50 -6.19
C LEU A 409 13.66 -7.23 -6.06
N ARG A 410 14.80 -6.51 -5.96
CA ARG A 410 16.11 -7.14 -5.72
C ARG A 410 16.14 -7.94 -4.41
N HIS A 411 15.61 -7.37 -3.33
CA HIS A 411 15.64 -8.00 -2.02
C HIS A 411 14.64 -9.16 -1.91
N LEU A 412 13.46 -9.04 -2.53
CA LEU A 412 12.47 -10.11 -2.65
C LEU A 412 13.07 -11.33 -3.35
N LEU A 413 13.66 -11.13 -4.54
CA LEU A 413 14.18 -12.23 -5.36
C LEU A 413 15.36 -12.94 -4.66
N VAL A 414 16.30 -12.21 -4.04
CA VAL A 414 17.37 -12.86 -3.26
C VAL A 414 16.83 -13.57 -2.01
N TYR A 415 15.86 -12.99 -1.30
CA TYR A 415 15.22 -13.60 -0.14
C TYR A 415 14.53 -14.92 -0.50
N VAL A 416 13.70 -14.94 -1.56
CA VAL A 416 13.06 -16.17 -2.07
C VAL A 416 14.10 -17.18 -2.55
N HIS A 417 15.17 -16.73 -3.24
CA HIS A 417 16.23 -17.63 -3.70
C HIS A 417 16.97 -18.32 -2.53
N CYS A 418 17.11 -17.66 -1.38
CA CYS A 418 17.90 -18.14 -0.25
C CYS A 418 17.07 -18.79 0.88
N SER A 419 15.76 -18.53 0.95
CA SER A 419 14.84 -19.22 1.88
C SER A 419 14.59 -20.68 1.48
N SER A 420 14.12 -21.50 2.43
CA SER A 420 13.60 -22.85 2.15
C SER A 420 12.16 -22.89 1.63
N HIS A 421 11.30 -21.93 2.00
CA HIS A 421 9.87 -21.93 1.69
C HIS A 421 9.56 -21.50 0.24
N ARG A 422 8.51 -22.09 -0.36
CA ARG A 422 8.20 -21.96 -1.80
C ARG A 422 6.70 -21.80 -2.12
N ASP A 423 5.85 -21.84 -1.09
CA ASP A 423 4.39 -21.76 -1.18
C ASP A 423 3.86 -21.26 0.18
N GLY A 424 2.58 -20.93 0.28
CA GLY A 424 1.93 -20.45 1.50
C GLY A 424 2.33 -19.01 1.81
N CYS A 425 2.69 -18.73 3.06
CA CYS A 425 3.07 -17.37 3.47
C CYS A 425 4.48 -17.02 2.99
N LEU A 426 4.62 -15.86 2.33
CA LEU A 426 5.90 -15.32 1.88
C LEU A 426 6.80 -14.86 3.05
N TYR A 427 6.21 -14.54 4.21
CA TYR A 427 6.90 -14.06 5.41
C TYR A 427 6.53 -14.88 6.66
N PRO A 428 6.96 -16.15 6.73
CA PRO A 428 6.67 -17.04 7.85
C PRO A 428 7.38 -16.62 9.13
N SER A 429 6.81 -17.02 10.27
CA SER A 429 7.28 -16.67 11.61
C SER A 429 8.71 -17.14 11.89
N GLN A 430 9.13 -18.25 11.29
CA GLN A 430 10.51 -18.73 11.23
C GLN A 430 10.94 -18.83 9.76
N VAL A 431 12.21 -18.58 9.45
CA VAL A 431 12.77 -18.77 8.10
C VAL A 431 14.10 -19.51 8.19
N CYS A 432 14.26 -20.53 7.36
CA CYS A 432 15.47 -21.32 7.24
C CYS A 432 16.14 -21.06 5.89
N HIS A 433 17.46 -21.32 5.81
CA HIS A 433 18.18 -21.35 4.55
C HIS A 433 17.73 -22.53 3.68
N TYR A 434 17.78 -22.35 2.36
CA TYR A 434 17.59 -23.44 1.40
C TYR A 434 18.63 -24.55 1.58
N ASN A 435 18.19 -25.80 1.55
CA ASN A 435 19.05 -26.99 1.61
C ASN A 435 18.48 -28.09 0.71
N GLU A 436 19.31 -28.57 -0.22
CA GLU A 436 18.96 -29.59 -1.23
C GLU A 436 18.75 -30.97 -0.60
N ALA A 437 19.41 -31.27 0.53
CA ALA A 437 19.20 -32.53 1.26
C ALA A 437 17.81 -32.65 1.90
N THR A 438 17.03 -31.56 1.95
CA THR A 438 15.66 -31.52 2.50
C THR A 438 14.55 -31.59 1.45
N THR A 439 14.86 -31.69 0.14
CA THR A 439 13.83 -31.81 -0.90
C THR A 439 13.31 -33.24 -1.08
N VAL A 440 12.80 -33.82 0.01
CA VAL A 440 11.76 -34.85 -0.10
C VAL A 440 10.43 -34.08 -0.27
N PRO A 441 9.65 -34.30 -1.34
CA PRO A 441 8.32 -33.71 -1.43
C PRO A 441 7.46 -34.24 -0.29
N VAL A 442 6.88 -33.35 0.51
CA VAL A 442 6.04 -33.73 1.67
C VAL A 442 4.79 -34.43 1.15
N ALA A 443 4.81 -35.77 1.22
CA ALA A 443 3.86 -36.63 0.55
C ALA A 443 2.50 -36.69 1.28
N ALA A 444 1.66 -35.68 1.05
CA ALA A 444 0.21 -35.67 1.29
C ALA A 444 -0.27 -36.08 2.72
N GLY A 445 0.59 -36.04 3.72
CA GLY A 445 0.29 -36.43 5.10
C GLY A 445 0.85 -35.43 6.10
N ASN A 446 -0.05 -34.67 6.74
CA ASN A 446 0.21 -33.75 7.85
C ASN A 446 1.51 -32.94 7.78
N PRO A 447 1.55 -31.82 7.02
CA PRO A 447 2.48 -30.75 7.38
C PRO A 447 2.22 -30.34 8.84
N SER A 448 3.27 -30.24 9.66
CA SER A 448 3.15 -29.61 10.97
C SER A 448 2.74 -28.15 10.76
N LEU A 449 1.51 -27.82 11.17
CA LEU A 449 0.87 -26.53 10.89
C LEU A 449 1.73 -25.31 11.31
N SER A 450 2.62 -25.51 12.28
CA SER A 450 3.53 -24.55 12.92
C SER A 450 4.36 -23.63 12.01
N ASP A 451 4.63 -24.03 10.77
CA ASP A 451 5.73 -23.48 9.97
C ASP A 451 5.27 -22.40 8.96
N ASN A 452 4.01 -22.46 8.51
CA ASN A 452 3.42 -21.49 7.58
C ASN A 452 2.76 -20.26 8.25
N HIS A 453 2.81 -20.14 9.58
CA HIS A 453 2.21 -19.01 10.31
C HIS A 453 2.91 -17.68 9.98
N PRO A 454 2.18 -16.60 9.63
CA PRO A 454 2.77 -15.31 9.24
C PRO A 454 3.28 -14.48 10.42
N VAL A 455 4.44 -13.82 10.25
CA VAL A 455 5.06 -12.87 11.21
C VAL A 455 4.04 -11.91 11.86
N THR A 456 4.04 -11.76 13.19
CA THR A 456 3.02 -10.93 13.87
C THR A 456 3.32 -9.43 13.85
N TYR A 457 2.29 -8.63 14.14
CA TYR A 457 2.43 -7.17 14.29
C TYR A 457 3.50 -6.79 15.32
N THR A 458 3.53 -7.51 16.44
CA THR A 458 4.41 -7.19 17.57
C THR A 458 5.86 -7.37 17.19
N ASP A 459 6.16 -8.40 16.39
CA ASP A 459 7.51 -8.76 15.96
C ASP A 459 8.02 -7.77 14.92
N CYS A 460 7.26 -7.53 13.85
CA CYS A 460 7.62 -6.57 12.81
C CYS A 460 7.70 -5.14 13.34
N LEU A 461 6.73 -4.71 14.16
CA LEU A 461 6.76 -3.40 14.82
C LEU A 461 7.92 -3.28 15.81
N GLY A 462 8.21 -4.35 16.55
CA GLY A 462 9.30 -4.43 17.52
C GLY A 462 10.66 -4.34 16.83
N TRP A 463 10.86 -5.09 15.74
CA TRP A 463 12.06 -5.04 14.92
C TRP A 463 12.28 -3.63 14.35
N ILE A 464 11.30 -3.06 13.63
CA ILE A 464 11.42 -1.72 13.04
C ILE A 464 11.69 -0.66 14.12
N LYS A 465 10.99 -0.69 15.26
CA LYS A 465 11.24 0.25 16.36
C LYS A 465 12.63 0.08 16.98
N THR A 466 13.14 -1.14 17.05
CA THR A 466 14.49 -1.41 17.58
C THR A 466 15.55 -0.87 16.62
N ARG A 467 15.38 -1.03 15.30
CA ARG A 467 16.27 -0.42 14.30
C ARG A 467 16.21 1.11 14.35
N LEU A 468 15.00 1.68 14.33
CA LEU A 468 14.77 3.12 14.49
C LEU A 468 15.44 3.68 15.74
N LYS A 469 15.38 2.97 16.88
CA LYS A 469 15.99 3.41 18.15
C LYS A 469 17.52 3.25 18.18
N ASN A 470 18.06 2.18 17.59
CA ASN A 470 19.44 1.76 17.83
C ASN A 470 20.39 1.95 16.62
N ASN A 471 19.87 2.23 15.42
CA ASN A 471 20.66 2.30 14.18
C ASN A 471 20.44 3.58 13.37
N CYS A 472 19.25 4.20 13.43
CA CYS A 472 18.98 5.43 12.69
C CYS A 472 19.63 6.66 13.37
N ARG A 473 20.35 7.46 12.58
CA ARG A 473 21.18 8.57 13.06
C ARG A 473 20.40 9.71 13.73
N ASN A 474 19.14 9.91 13.36
CA ASN A 474 18.32 11.06 13.76
C ASN A 474 17.34 10.73 14.91
N THR A 475 17.79 9.96 15.91
CA THR A 475 16.93 9.53 17.02
C THR A 475 16.61 10.66 18.00
N LEU A 476 15.37 11.17 17.93
CA LEU A 476 14.77 12.10 18.91
C LEU A 476 14.60 11.44 20.29
N ASN A 477 15.70 11.27 21.03
CA ASN A 477 15.78 10.68 22.38
C ASN A 477 14.96 9.37 22.55
N GLY A 478 14.97 8.51 21.52
CA GLY A 478 14.24 7.23 21.49
C GLY A 478 12.72 7.33 21.36
N THR A 479 12.14 8.51 21.04
CA THR A 479 10.69 8.76 21.07
C THR A 479 9.93 8.53 19.75
N TYR A 480 10.46 7.75 18.80
CA TYR A 480 9.82 7.45 17.51
C TYR A 480 8.41 6.86 17.66
N LYS A 481 7.39 7.59 17.21
CA LYS A 481 5.96 7.25 17.33
C LYS A 481 5.48 6.32 16.20
N PHE A 482 6.24 5.28 15.90
CA PHE A 482 5.94 4.32 14.83
C PHE A 482 4.74 3.39 15.15
N GLY A 483 3.94 3.01 14.14
CA GLY A 483 2.74 2.18 14.32
C GLY A 483 2.04 1.75 13.02
N THR A 484 0.86 1.13 13.13
CA THR A 484 0.07 0.51 12.03
C THR A 484 -0.10 1.32 10.73
N HIS A 485 -0.07 2.65 10.81
CA HIS A 485 -0.25 3.56 9.69
C HIS A 485 1.06 4.22 9.20
N SER A 486 2.19 4.00 9.89
CA SER A 486 3.46 4.65 9.56
C SER A 486 3.94 4.34 8.15
N LEU A 487 3.80 3.10 7.68
CA LEU A 487 4.27 2.72 6.34
C LEU A 487 3.38 3.29 5.22
N ARG A 488 2.06 3.45 5.45
CA ARG A 488 1.20 4.26 4.54
C ARG A 488 1.57 5.74 4.56
N ALA A 489 1.89 6.33 5.73
CA ALA A 489 2.38 7.71 5.78
C ALA A 489 3.75 7.86 5.06
N THR A 490 4.60 6.84 5.17
CA THR A 490 5.89 6.75 4.46
C THR A 490 5.69 6.71 2.95
N PHE A 491 4.70 5.97 2.43
CA PHE A 491 4.36 5.99 1.00
C PHE A 491 4.01 7.41 0.51
N TYR A 492 3.14 8.15 1.22
CA TYR A 492 2.82 9.53 0.85
C TYR A 492 4.06 10.44 0.88
N LEU A 493 4.93 10.29 1.87
CA LEU A 493 6.17 11.06 1.98
C LEU A 493 7.17 10.73 0.87
N PHE A 494 7.40 9.45 0.59
CA PHE A 494 8.32 8.99 -0.44
C PHE A 494 7.83 9.40 -1.83
N ALA A 495 6.53 9.34 -2.08
CA ALA A 495 5.93 9.78 -3.34
C ALA A 495 6.05 11.30 -3.53
N ALA A 496 5.81 12.10 -2.48
CA ALA A 496 6.00 13.55 -2.54
C ALA A 496 7.47 13.93 -2.76
N LEU A 497 8.41 13.28 -2.05
CA LEU A 497 9.86 13.46 -2.26
C LEU A 497 10.30 13.04 -3.67
N GLY A 498 9.73 11.97 -4.21
CA GLY A 498 9.88 11.52 -5.59
C GLY A 498 9.18 12.42 -6.64
N GLY A 499 8.64 13.58 -6.24
CA GLY A 499 8.10 14.59 -7.16
C GLY A 499 6.59 14.50 -7.45
N SER A 500 5.85 13.57 -6.83
CA SER A 500 4.40 13.47 -7.04
C SER A 500 3.66 14.69 -6.48
N GLU A 501 2.80 15.29 -7.32
CA GLU A 501 1.91 16.40 -6.92
C GLU A 501 0.42 16.02 -6.91
N ASP A 502 -0.05 15.04 -7.69
CA ASP A 502 -1.48 14.66 -7.71
C ASP A 502 -1.90 13.90 -6.45
N PHE A 503 -2.62 14.58 -5.55
CA PHE A 503 -3.27 13.97 -4.40
C PHE A 503 -4.23 12.83 -4.78
N GLY A 504 -4.93 12.96 -5.90
CA GLY A 504 -5.84 11.95 -6.43
C GLY A 504 -5.10 10.66 -6.78
N GLU A 505 -3.95 10.75 -7.44
CA GLU A 505 -3.10 9.60 -7.78
C GLU A 505 -2.57 8.89 -6.55
N LEU A 506 -2.09 9.64 -5.56
CA LEU A 506 -1.61 9.07 -4.31
C LEU A 506 -2.74 8.43 -3.51
N MET A 507 -3.95 9.01 -3.56
CA MET A 507 -5.14 8.42 -2.98
C MET A 507 -5.59 7.15 -3.72
N ARG A 508 -5.55 7.13 -5.06
CA ARG A 508 -5.79 5.93 -5.88
C ARG A 508 -4.82 4.81 -5.50
N ASN A 509 -3.51 5.09 -5.52
CA ASN A 509 -2.47 4.10 -5.19
C ASN A 509 -2.49 3.64 -3.71
N ALA A 510 -2.88 4.49 -2.74
CA ALA A 510 -2.84 4.14 -1.31
C ALA A 510 -4.15 3.63 -0.70
N ARG A 511 -5.27 3.59 -1.45
CA ARG A 511 -6.62 3.15 -1.01
C ARG A 511 -6.98 3.48 0.45
N PRO A 512 -7.02 4.77 0.82
CA PRO A 512 -7.52 5.20 2.12
C PRO A 512 -9.06 5.26 2.10
N LYS A 513 -9.73 4.51 2.98
CA LYS A 513 -11.21 4.50 3.11
C LYS A 513 -11.85 5.91 3.25
N HIS A 514 -11.10 6.88 3.77
CA HIS A 514 -11.59 8.24 4.02
C HIS A 514 -10.57 9.28 3.56
N GLU A 515 -10.98 10.14 2.61
CA GLU A 515 -10.17 11.26 2.10
C GLU A 515 -9.60 12.17 3.20
N PRO A 516 -10.33 12.57 4.27
CA PRO A 516 -9.79 13.42 5.34
C PRO A 516 -8.71 12.76 6.23
N THR A 517 -8.38 11.49 5.96
CA THR A 517 -7.20 10.81 6.52
C THR A 517 -6.05 10.78 5.51
N ALA A 518 -6.36 10.55 4.23
CA ALA A 518 -5.41 10.62 3.12
C ALA A 518 -4.75 12.00 3.00
N ARG A 519 -5.59 13.03 2.97
CA ARG A 519 -5.23 14.44 2.83
C ARG A 519 -4.23 14.88 3.91
N LYS A 520 -4.39 14.38 5.14
CA LYS A 520 -3.47 14.65 6.26
C LYS A 520 -2.09 14.00 6.13
N TYR A 521 -1.95 12.89 5.39
CA TYR A 521 -0.63 12.33 5.08
C TYR A 521 0.04 13.10 3.94
N TYR A 522 -0.74 13.50 2.93
CA TYR A 522 -0.27 14.28 1.79
C TYR A 522 0.16 15.71 2.18
N GLU A 523 -0.61 16.41 3.01
CA GLU A 523 -0.27 17.76 3.51
C GLU A 523 1.02 17.76 4.34
N ASP A 524 1.17 16.78 5.24
CA ASP A 524 2.38 16.56 6.07
C ASP A 524 3.59 16.24 5.16
N ALA A 525 3.41 15.37 4.17
CA ALA A 525 4.42 15.01 3.17
C ALA A 525 4.88 16.20 2.31
N LYS A 526 3.96 17.08 1.87
CA LYS A 526 4.33 18.29 1.10
C LYS A 526 5.17 19.26 1.92
N VAL A 527 4.80 19.52 3.18
CA VAL A 527 5.57 20.43 4.04
C VAL A 527 7.00 19.90 4.26
N ILE A 528 7.16 18.60 4.45
CA ILE A 528 8.49 17.97 4.58
C ILE A 528 9.26 18.05 3.25
N ARG A 529 8.62 17.72 2.12
CA ARG A 529 9.23 17.81 0.78
C ARG A 529 9.75 19.21 0.49
N ASP A 530 8.91 20.22 0.68
CA ASP A 530 9.23 21.60 0.35
C ASP A 530 10.41 22.12 1.21
N GLU A 531 10.58 21.61 2.43
CA GLU A 531 11.73 21.92 3.30
C GLU A 531 13.01 21.16 2.89
N VAL A 532 12.87 19.87 2.52
CA VAL A 532 13.98 19.09 1.94
C VAL A 532 14.51 19.74 0.67
N GLN A 533 13.63 20.25 -0.20
CA GLN A 533 14.01 20.93 -1.45
C GLN A 533 14.72 22.28 -1.23
N ARG A 534 14.47 22.98 -0.10
CA ARG A 534 15.16 24.23 0.25
C ARG A 534 16.59 24.02 0.73
N ASN A 535 16.94 22.83 1.21
CA ASN A 535 18.23 22.54 1.83
C ASN A 535 18.96 21.42 1.08
N PRO A 536 20.00 21.73 0.27
CA PRO A 536 20.74 20.73 -0.51
C PRO A 536 21.32 19.57 0.32
N THR A 537 21.63 19.81 1.60
CA THR A 537 22.12 18.75 2.51
C THR A 537 21.00 17.78 2.88
N LEU A 538 19.78 18.27 3.09
CA LEU A 538 18.61 17.42 3.29
C LEU A 538 18.20 16.73 2.00
N ALA A 539 18.24 17.41 0.85
CA ALA A 539 17.96 16.81 -0.45
C ALA A 539 18.88 15.62 -0.73
N ALA A 540 20.20 15.76 -0.50
CA ALA A 540 21.15 14.65 -0.65
C ALA A 540 20.96 13.53 0.39
N ALA A 541 20.53 13.87 1.62
CA ALA A 541 20.30 12.88 2.68
C ALA A 541 18.94 12.15 2.56
N GLN A 542 17.97 12.71 1.83
CA GLN A 542 16.63 12.14 1.62
C GLN A 542 16.37 11.80 0.14
N ASP A 543 17.44 11.50 -0.61
CA ASP A 543 17.35 11.08 -2.01
C ASP A 543 16.50 9.81 -2.17
N ILE A 544 15.70 9.79 -3.25
CA ILE A 544 14.67 8.78 -3.49
C ILE A 544 14.39 8.65 -5.00
N TRP A 545 13.86 7.52 -5.43
CA TRP A 545 13.46 7.32 -6.83
C TRP A 545 12.28 8.25 -7.20
N PRO A 546 12.19 8.74 -8.46
CA PRO A 546 11.01 9.46 -8.94
C PRO A 546 9.73 8.64 -8.74
N PHE A 547 8.63 9.29 -8.37
CA PHE A 547 7.36 8.61 -8.17
C PHE A 547 6.77 8.12 -9.50
N GLU A 548 6.23 6.91 -9.48
CA GLU A 548 5.58 6.26 -10.61
C GLU A 548 4.25 5.66 -10.14
N SER A 549 3.18 5.85 -10.91
CA SER A 549 1.90 5.17 -10.68
C SER A 549 2.05 3.68 -11.00
N ARG A 550 1.84 2.82 -10.01
CA ARG A 550 2.09 1.37 -10.10
C ARG A 550 0.81 0.52 -10.03
N LEU A 551 -0.30 1.11 -9.59
CA LEU A 551 -1.61 0.45 -9.50
C LEU A 551 -2.24 0.21 -10.88
N LEU A 552 -2.36 -1.06 -11.27
CA LEU A 552 -3.02 -1.48 -12.51
C LEU A 552 -4.55 -1.38 -12.37
N GLN A 553 -5.18 -0.65 -13.27
CA GLN A 553 -6.64 -0.53 -13.34
C GLN A 553 -7.29 -1.78 -13.98
N ARG A 554 -8.57 -2.02 -13.68
CA ARG A 554 -9.39 -3.12 -14.25
C ARG A 554 -8.71 -4.49 -14.13
N ALA A 555 -8.17 -4.80 -12.96
CA ALA A 555 -7.44 -6.04 -12.65
C ALA A 555 -6.32 -6.38 -13.67
N GLY A 556 -5.68 -5.37 -14.27
CA GLY A 556 -4.57 -5.56 -15.19
C GLY A 556 -4.94 -6.07 -16.60
N ALA A 557 -6.22 -6.28 -16.91
CA ALA A 557 -6.65 -6.86 -18.19
C ALA A 557 -6.15 -6.10 -19.45
N ASN A 558 -5.95 -4.78 -19.36
CA ASN A 558 -5.34 -4.00 -20.43
C ASN A 558 -3.82 -4.27 -20.60
N LEU A 559 -3.12 -4.56 -19.49
CA LEU A 559 -1.70 -4.91 -19.50
C LEU A 559 -1.52 -6.32 -20.06
N GLU A 560 -2.29 -7.30 -19.58
CA GLU A 560 -2.24 -8.67 -20.11
C GLU A 560 -2.56 -8.69 -21.62
N ARG A 561 -3.56 -7.92 -22.06
CA ARG A 561 -3.86 -7.75 -23.49
C ARG A 561 -2.68 -7.15 -24.27
N LEU A 562 -1.96 -6.18 -23.70
CA LEU A 562 -0.78 -5.58 -24.34
C LEU A 562 0.38 -6.59 -24.43
N GLN A 563 0.60 -7.38 -23.38
CA GLN A 563 1.68 -8.38 -23.31
C GLN A 563 1.50 -9.53 -24.33
N ARG A 564 0.26 -9.85 -24.71
CA ARG A 564 -0.04 -10.80 -25.81
C ARG A 564 0.46 -10.35 -27.20
N PHE A 565 0.93 -9.11 -27.35
CA PHE A 565 1.60 -8.63 -28.57
C PHE A 565 3.14 -8.68 -28.49
N ASP A 566 3.72 -9.22 -27.41
CA ASP A 566 5.17 -9.29 -27.20
C ASP A 566 5.70 -10.73 -27.32
N PRO A 567 6.18 -11.16 -28.51
CA PRO A 567 6.56 -12.55 -28.75
C PRO A 567 7.88 -12.97 -28.08
N ALA A 568 8.61 -12.05 -27.45
CA ALA A 568 9.87 -12.34 -26.75
C ALA A 568 9.69 -12.72 -25.26
N HIS A 569 8.45 -12.70 -24.76
CA HIS A 569 8.16 -12.93 -23.34
C HIS A 569 8.43 -14.39 -22.91
N LEU A 570 9.26 -14.55 -21.86
CA LEU A 570 9.46 -15.82 -21.19
C LEU A 570 8.34 -16.05 -20.17
N SER A 571 7.50 -17.07 -20.41
CA SER A 571 6.50 -17.50 -19.44
C SER A 571 7.16 -18.17 -18.22
N VAL A 572 7.14 -17.49 -17.07
CA VAL A 572 7.58 -18.01 -15.77
C VAL A 572 6.39 -17.95 -14.81
N SER A 573 6.00 -19.09 -14.24
CA SER A 573 4.82 -19.20 -13.37
C SER A 573 5.12 -19.02 -11.89
N THR A 574 6.32 -19.36 -11.42
CA THR A 574 6.67 -19.35 -9.99
C THR A 574 7.62 -18.20 -9.63
N LEU A 575 7.44 -17.64 -8.43
CA LEU A 575 8.31 -16.60 -7.86
C LEU A 575 9.69 -17.18 -7.53
N ALA A 576 9.76 -18.50 -7.30
CA ALA A 576 11.01 -19.24 -7.15
C ALA A 576 11.83 -19.31 -8.46
N ASP A 577 11.18 -19.53 -9.61
CA ASP A 577 11.84 -19.49 -10.91
C ASP A 577 12.20 -18.06 -11.32
N ALA A 578 11.36 -17.06 -11.02
CA ALA A 578 11.74 -15.66 -11.19
C ALA A 578 12.98 -15.30 -10.33
N ALA A 579 13.03 -15.79 -9.09
CA ALA A 579 14.20 -15.67 -8.21
C ALA A 579 15.43 -16.47 -8.71
N ARG A 580 15.21 -17.53 -9.50
CA ARG A 580 16.28 -18.31 -10.15
C ARG A 580 16.82 -17.58 -11.39
N VAL A 581 15.96 -17.14 -12.31
CA VAL A 581 16.31 -16.28 -13.46
C VAL A 581 17.07 -15.03 -13.00
N PHE A 582 16.69 -14.44 -11.87
CA PHE A 582 17.43 -13.31 -11.31
C PHE A 582 18.87 -13.65 -10.90
N VAL A 583 19.12 -14.83 -10.34
CA VAL A 583 20.45 -15.22 -9.83
C VAL A 583 21.32 -15.85 -10.91
N GLU A 584 20.75 -16.76 -11.70
CA GLU A 584 21.46 -17.48 -12.76
C GLU A 584 21.72 -16.56 -13.95
N ASP A 585 20.68 -16.01 -14.56
CA ASP A 585 20.80 -15.22 -15.79
C ASP A 585 21.12 -13.74 -15.48
N MET A 586 20.33 -13.10 -14.62
CA MET A 586 20.50 -11.66 -14.35
C MET A 586 21.68 -11.33 -13.43
N LEU A 587 22.23 -12.27 -12.65
CA LEU A 587 23.49 -12.06 -11.90
C LEU A 587 24.67 -12.89 -12.42
N GLY A 588 24.46 -13.93 -13.23
CA GLY A 588 25.56 -14.79 -13.68
C GLY A 588 26.17 -15.59 -12.53
N VAL A 589 25.33 -16.18 -11.67
CA VAL A 589 25.73 -17.02 -10.53
C VAL A 589 25.07 -18.38 -10.68
N THR A 590 25.83 -19.35 -11.17
CA THR A 590 25.41 -20.74 -11.34
C THR A 590 25.31 -21.47 -10.00
N SER A 591 24.54 -22.56 -9.95
CA SER A 591 24.42 -23.46 -8.79
C SER A 591 25.76 -24.01 -8.28
N SER A 592 26.75 -24.15 -9.15
CA SER A 592 28.13 -24.53 -8.82
C SER A 592 28.94 -23.48 -8.04
N ASN A 593 28.42 -22.26 -7.85
CA ASN A 593 29.11 -21.23 -7.08
C ASN A 593 28.91 -21.47 -5.56
N PRO A 594 29.96 -21.49 -4.73
CA PRO A 594 29.82 -21.70 -3.28
C PRO A 594 28.97 -20.62 -2.57
N ASN A 595 28.75 -19.47 -3.21
CA ASN A 595 27.92 -18.39 -2.69
C ASN A 595 26.51 -18.33 -3.32
N TYR A 596 26.08 -19.36 -4.06
CA TYR A 596 24.81 -19.39 -4.81
C TYR A 596 23.58 -19.17 -3.90
N ARG A 597 23.57 -19.69 -2.67
CA ARG A 597 22.51 -19.45 -1.66
C ARG A 597 22.89 -18.44 -0.57
N THR A 598 23.87 -17.55 -0.83
CA THR A 598 24.40 -16.60 0.15
C THR A 598 23.83 -15.19 -0.06
N PRO A 599 22.93 -14.68 0.82
CA PRO A 599 22.22 -13.43 0.58
C PRO A 599 23.13 -12.20 0.41
N SER A 600 24.20 -12.11 1.21
CA SER A 600 25.16 -10.99 1.15
C SER A 600 25.90 -10.90 -0.18
N TYR A 601 26.44 -12.02 -0.67
CA TYR A 601 27.12 -12.09 -1.97
C TYR A 601 26.17 -11.72 -3.11
N LEU A 602 24.96 -12.30 -3.13
CA LEU A 602 23.97 -12.02 -4.16
C LEU A 602 23.50 -10.56 -4.14
N LEU A 603 23.23 -9.98 -2.97
CA LEU A 603 22.77 -8.60 -2.86
C LEU A 603 23.86 -7.60 -3.25
N GLU A 604 25.09 -7.74 -2.76
CA GLU A 604 26.20 -6.87 -3.15
C GLU A 604 26.48 -6.96 -4.67
N ARG A 605 26.44 -8.17 -5.24
CA ARG A 605 26.53 -8.37 -6.69
C ARG A 605 25.37 -7.71 -7.44
N SER A 606 24.15 -7.74 -6.88
CA SER A 606 22.97 -7.08 -7.45
C SER A 606 22.98 -5.54 -7.36
N TYR A 607 23.71 -4.98 -6.41
CA TYR A 607 23.90 -3.53 -6.29
C TYR A 607 24.98 -3.02 -7.24
N ASN A 608 26.04 -3.82 -7.43
CA ASN A 608 27.19 -3.47 -8.27
C ASN A 608 26.98 -3.81 -9.75
N LYS A 609 25.99 -4.64 -10.11
CA LYS A 609 25.62 -4.85 -11.52
C LYS A 609 24.76 -3.70 -12.02
N ASP A 610 25.30 -2.96 -12.99
CA ASP A 610 24.55 -2.11 -13.90
C ASP A 610 23.52 -2.94 -14.68
N THR A 611 22.34 -3.14 -14.11
CA THR A 611 21.19 -3.70 -14.84
C THR A 611 20.56 -2.70 -15.81
N GLU A 612 20.95 -1.41 -15.76
CA GLU A 612 20.69 -0.47 -16.86
C GLU A 612 21.49 -0.86 -18.13
N LYS A 613 22.67 -1.48 -17.98
CA LYS A 613 23.45 -2.13 -19.06
C LYS A 613 22.87 -3.50 -19.46
N VAL A 614 21.58 -3.49 -19.80
CA VAL A 614 21.23 -4.15 -21.06
C VAL A 614 22.02 -3.42 -22.13
N ARG A 615 22.81 -4.14 -22.93
CA ARG A 615 23.55 -3.54 -24.04
C ARG A 615 22.58 -2.68 -24.88
N PRO A 616 22.85 -1.38 -25.12
CA PRO A 616 22.02 -0.55 -25.98
C PRO A 616 21.70 -1.22 -27.33
N GLU A 617 22.64 -2.02 -27.84
CA GLU A 617 22.50 -2.94 -28.97
C GLU A 617 21.30 -3.88 -28.82
N ILE A 618 21.20 -4.63 -27.72
CA ILE A 618 20.12 -5.60 -27.46
C ILE A 618 18.76 -4.90 -27.33
N LYS A 619 18.72 -3.77 -26.61
CA LYS A 619 17.49 -2.93 -26.52
C LYS A 619 17.05 -2.43 -27.90
N PHE A 620 18.00 -2.06 -28.75
CA PHE A 620 17.73 -1.53 -30.08
C PHE A 620 17.36 -2.62 -31.09
N GLU A 621 18.04 -3.77 -31.08
CA GLU A 621 17.69 -4.99 -31.81
C GLU A 621 16.24 -5.40 -31.50
N HIS A 622 15.90 -5.53 -30.22
CA HIS A 622 14.56 -5.86 -29.76
C HIS A 622 13.51 -4.80 -30.16
N TYR A 623 13.87 -3.52 -30.19
CA TYR A 623 12.99 -2.44 -30.66
C TYR A 623 12.79 -2.50 -32.20
N LEU A 624 13.84 -2.75 -32.98
CA LEU A 624 13.76 -2.92 -34.43
C LEU A 624 12.89 -4.11 -34.82
N HIS A 625 13.03 -5.24 -34.13
CA HIS A 625 12.15 -6.40 -34.30
C HIS A 625 10.67 -6.09 -34.02
N LYS A 626 10.35 -5.01 -33.28
CA LYS A 626 8.98 -4.57 -32.99
C LYS A 626 8.45 -3.45 -33.90
N ILE A 627 9.29 -2.63 -34.53
CA ILE A 627 8.85 -1.42 -35.27
C ILE A 627 9.39 -1.25 -36.70
N ALA A 628 10.41 -2.00 -37.11
CA ALA A 628 11.02 -1.87 -38.45
C ALA A 628 10.70 -3.07 -39.34
N PRO A 629 10.55 -2.89 -40.67
CA PRO A 629 10.55 -3.99 -41.64
C PRO A 629 11.87 -4.78 -41.60
N PRO A 630 11.87 -6.12 -41.71
CA PRO A 630 13.08 -6.95 -41.66
C PRO A 630 14.18 -6.54 -42.64
N GLU A 631 13.80 -6.02 -43.81
CA GLU A 631 14.69 -5.56 -44.89
C GLU A 631 15.57 -4.37 -44.47
N LEU A 632 15.13 -3.62 -43.44
CA LEU A 632 15.84 -2.47 -42.89
C LEU A 632 16.62 -2.81 -41.60
N HIS A 633 16.39 -3.97 -40.97
CA HIS A 633 17.01 -4.33 -39.68
C HIS A 633 18.54 -4.26 -39.74
N ALA A 634 19.16 -4.92 -40.72
CA ALA A 634 20.62 -4.93 -40.86
C ALA A 634 21.23 -3.54 -41.13
N GLN A 635 20.51 -2.68 -41.85
CA GLN A 635 20.95 -1.31 -42.16
C GLN A 635 20.87 -0.42 -40.91
N LEU A 636 19.78 -0.54 -40.15
CA LEU A 636 19.57 0.20 -38.91
C LEU A 636 20.49 -0.29 -37.77
N LEU A 637 20.74 -1.60 -37.64
CA LEU A 637 21.79 -2.14 -36.76
C LEU A 637 23.15 -1.53 -37.09
N SER A 638 23.55 -1.59 -38.36
CA SER A 638 24.83 -1.06 -38.83
C SER A 638 25.00 0.43 -38.50
N ALA A 639 23.97 1.24 -38.78
CA ALA A 639 23.95 2.66 -38.44
C ALA A 639 24.05 2.89 -36.91
N PHE A 640 23.32 2.12 -36.10
CA PHE A 640 23.37 2.23 -34.65
C PHE A 640 24.73 1.83 -34.07
N HIS A 641 25.31 0.70 -34.49
CA HIS A 641 26.66 0.32 -34.09
C HIS A 641 27.69 1.36 -34.53
N HIS A 642 27.53 1.99 -35.69
CA HIS A 642 28.41 3.06 -36.15
C HIS A 642 28.32 4.30 -35.23
N CYS A 643 27.10 4.75 -34.88
CA CYS A 643 26.89 5.83 -33.92
C CYS A 643 27.40 5.50 -32.50
N LEU A 644 27.19 4.26 -32.04
CA LEU A 644 27.66 3.79 -30.73
C LEU A 644 29.20 3.77 -30.68
N ASN A 645 29.84 3.23 -31.71
CA ASN A 645 31.31 3.22 -31.84
C ASN A 645 31.89 4.63 -31.97
N ALA A 646 31.22 5.55 -32.67
CA ALA A 646 31.62 6.94 -32.76
C ALA A 646 31.54 7.67 -31.40
N SER A 647 30.47 7.44 -30.62
CA SER A 647 30.34 7.96 -29.26
C SER A 647 31.41 7.40 -28.31
N VAL A 648 31.70 6.10 -28.39
CA VAL A 648 32.78 5.46 -27.63
C VAL A 648 34.15 5.99 -28.06
N ALA A 649 34.39 6.25 -29.35
CA ALA A 649 35.62 6.85 -29.83
C ALA A 649 35.80 8.30 -29.32
N ALA A 650 34.75 9.13 -29.38
CA ALA A 650 34.76 10.48 -28.85
C ALA A 650 35.05 10.50 -27.33
N SER A 651 34.42 9.58 -26.58
CA SER A 651 34.60 9.42 -25.12
C SER A 651 36.03 9.02 -24.71
N ASN A 652 36.80 8.44 -25.62
CA ASN A 652 38.19 8.02 -25.40
C ASN A 652 39.23 8.97 -26.02
N SER A 653 38.82 10.13 -26.54
CA SER A 653 39.74 11.09 -27.15
C SER A 653 40.50 11.93 -26.09
N PRO A 654 41.85 11.96 -26.09
CA PRO A 654 42.60 12.75 -25.11
C PRO A 654 42.51 14.26 -25.37
N THR A 655 42.20 15.04 -24.34
CA THR A 655 42.19 16.52 -24.40
C THR A 655 43.62 17.08 -24.44
N SER A 656 44.20 17.10 -25.64
CA SER A 656 45.56 17.58 -25.90
C SER A 656 45.68 19.11 -25.82
N ASN A 657 45.83 19.66 -24.62
CA ASN A 657 46.39 21.00 -24.43
C ASN A 657 47.88 21.01 -24.85
N GLN A 658 48.20 21.56 -26.03
CA GLN A 658 49.57 21.87 -26.41
C GLN A 658 49.80 23.39 -26.50
N ILE A 659 50.72 23.87 -25.65
CA ILE A 659 51.42 25.14 -25.82
C ILE A 659 52.53 24.90 -26.85
N SER A 660 52.67 25.80 -27.82
CA SER A 660 53.60 25.62 -28.96
C SER A 660 55.07 25.93 -28.60
N PRO A 661 56.02 25.04 -28.96
CA PRO A 661 57.42 25.39 -29.23
C PRO A 661 57.70 25.50 -30.75
N PRO A 662 58.77 26.20 -31.18
CA PRO A 662 58.98 26.54 -32.60
C PRO A 662 59.83 25.55 -33.43
N SER A 663 59.48 25.43 -34.71
CA SER A 663 60.31 25.13 -35.90
C SER A 663 61.30 23.93 -35.95
N ASN A 664 60.94 22.91 -36.74
CA ASN A 664 61.66 22.24 -37.86
C ASN A 664 63.20 22.40 -38.03
N PRO A 665 63.94 21.38 -38.56
CA PRO A 665 63.51 20.52 -39.69
C PRO A 665 63.86 19.00 -39.70
N THR A 666 63.32 18.36 -40.76
CA THR A 666 63.43 17.01 -41.38
C THR A 666 64.85 16.43 -41.66
N PRO A 667 65.02 15.21 -42.28
CA PRO A 667 64.31 13.89 -42.16
C PRO A 667 65.25 12.63 -42.26
N THR A 668 64.75 11.40 -42.00
CA THR A 668 65.15 10.07 -42.61
C THR A 668 64.31 8.94 -41.96
N THR A 669 63.52 8.06 -42.63
CA THR A 669 63.74 7.00 -43.65
C THR A 669 64.34 5.66 -43.16
N SER A 670 63.49 4.70 -42.78
CA SER A 670 63.59 3.23 -42.99
C SER A 670 62.44 2.52 -42.26
N SER A 671 61.87 1.36 -42.63
CA SER A 671 61.57 0.64 -43.88
C SER A 671 61.43 -0.85 -43.53
N GLN A 672 60.65 -1.65 -44.30
CA GLN A 672 60.53 -3.12 -44.19
C GLN A 672 59.79 -3.60 -42.90
N HIS A 673 59.13 -4.75 -42.76
CA HIS A 673 58.58 -5.87 -43.55
C HIS A 673 58.18 -6.92 -42.46
N ALA A 674 57.42 -8.00 -42.68
CA ALA A 674 56.37 -8.36 -43.64
C ALA A 674 55.70 -9.68 -43.17
N GLY A 675 54.52 -9.99 -43.71
CA GLY A 675 53.92 -11.34 -43.68
C GLY A 675 53.04 -11.68 -42.44
N GLY A 676 52.04 -12.57 -42.57
CA GLY A 676 51.50 -13.12 -43.83
C GLY A 676 50.57 -14.33 -43.71
N GLY A 677 49.30 -14.15 -44.11
CA GLY A 677 48.39 -15.21 -44.59
C GLY A 677 47.80 -16.21 -43.56
N VAL A 678 46.97 -17.19 -43.96
CA VAL A 678 46.23 -17.35 -45.25
C VAL A 678 45.08 -18.39 -45.13
N CYS A 679 43.95 -18.12 -45.81
CA CYS A 679 42.85 -19.03 -46.29
C CYS A 679 42.07 -20.03 -45.38
N GLY A 680 40.82 -20.32 -45.82
CA GLY A 680 40.01 -21.52 -45.51
C GLY A 680 38.67 -21.24 -44.81
N ARG A 681 37.58 -20.72 -45.42
CA ARG A 681 36.89 -20.95 -46.72
C ARG A 681 35.99 -22.22 -46.75
N VAL A 682 34.71 -22.05 -47.17
CA VAL A 682 33.80 -23.04 -47.85
C VAL A 682 33.14 -24.14 -46.97
N THR A 683 31.84 -24.52 -47.04
CA THR A 683 30.61 -24.01 -47.74
C THR A 683 29.29 -24.72 -47.29
N ARG A 684 28.12 -24.06 -47.51
CA ARG A 684 26.81 -24.57 -48.06
C ARG A 684 25.97 -25.62 -47.27
N GLU A 685 24.68 -25.34 -46.96
CA GLU A 685 23.40 -25.67 -47.69
C GLU A 685 22.68 -26.89 -47.05
N THR A 686 21.36 -27.20 -47.16
CA THR A 686 20.13 -26.62 -47.79
C THR A 686 18.92 -27.22 -47.00
N SER A 687 17.91 -26.49 -46.52
CA SER A 687 16.63 -26.03 -47.16
C SER A 687 15.47 -27.06 -47.22
N VAL A 688 14.28 -26.62 -47.70
CA VAL A 688 12.98 -27.37 -47.86
C VAL A 688 12.23 -27.66 -46.53
N THR A 689 11.03 -27.17 -46.14
CA THR A 689 9.81 -26.46 -46.67
C THR A 689 8.52 -27.32 -46.70
N ARG A 690 7.40 -26.68 -46.26
CA ARG A 690 5.94 -26.84 -46.57
C ARG A 690 5.07 -26.60 -45.30
N GLU A 691 4.11 -25.67 -45.29
CA GLU A 691 2.71 -25.73 -45.83
C GLU A 691 1.81 -26.74 -45.06
N THR A 692 0.53 -26.51 -44.72
CA THR A 692 -0.50 -25.52 -45.14
C THR A 692 -1.48 -25.10 -44.02
N ASN A 693 -2.15 -23.94 -44.20
CA ASN A 693 -3.60 -23.62 -44.06
C ASN A 693 -4.60 -24.70 -43.53
N SER A 694 -5.81 -24.40 -42.98
CA SER A 694 -6.37 -23.31 -42.15
C SER A 694 -7.93 -23.41 -42.10
N THR A 695 -8.57 -23.31 -40.92
CA THR A 695 -9.98 -22.83 -40.68
C THR A 695 -11.17 -23.62 -41.34
N PRO A 696 -12.48 -23.28 -41.11
CA PRO A 696 -13.16 -22.51 -40.04
C PRO A 696 -14.53 -23.11 -39.53
N LEU A 697 -15.27 -22.32 -38.74
CA LEU A 697 -16.76 -22.17 -38.60
C LEU A 697 -17.53 -22.81 -37.41
N ARG A 698 -18.14 -21.90 -36.61
CA ARG A 698 -19.55 -21.85 -36.10
C ARG A 698 -20.10 -22.99 -35.21
N ASP A 699 -20.99 -22.76 -34.24
CA ASP A 699 -21.52 -21.57 -33.49
C ASP A 699 -22.15 -22.16 -32.16
N GLU A 700 -23.07 -21.64 -31.33
CA GLU A 700 -24.00 -20.48 -31.31
C GLU A 700 -24.45 -20.13 -29.85
N ILE A 701 -25.31 -19.10 -29.71
CA ILE A 701 -26.26 -18.71 -28.64
C ILE A 701 -26.28 -19.46 -27.27
N MET A 702 -26.23 -18.70 -26.17
CA MET A 702 -27.34 -18.60 -25.17
C MET A 702 -27.16 -17.42 -24.18
N SER A 703 -28.26 -16.74 -23.84
CA SER A 703 -28.32 -15.61 -22.89
C SER A 703 -29.38 -15.82 -21.80
N PRO A 704 -29.17 -15.33 -20.57
CA PRO A 704 -30.22 -14.92 -19.65
C PRO A 704 -30.15 -13.41 -19.27
N PRO A 705 -31.18 -12.83 -18.60
CA PRO A 705 -31.50 -11.39 -18.75
C PRO A 705 -31.24 -10.48 -17.52
N PRO A 706 -31.36 -9.14 -17.66
CA PRO A 706 -31.01 -8.15 -16.63
C PRO A 706 -32.22 -7.52 -15.88
N ALA A 707 -31.97 -7.04 -14.65
CA ALA A 707 -32.79 -6.09 -13.90
C ALA A 707 -31.96 -5.51 -12.72
N ALA A 708 -32.12 -4.27 -12.24
CA ALA A 708 -32.74 -3.07 -12.80
C ALA A 708 -32.09 -1.84 -12.10
N ALA A 709 -32.12 -0.65 -12.72
CA ALA A 709 -31.56 0.56 -12.12
C ALA A 709 -32.32 1.83 -12.56
N ASP A 710 -32.98 2.49 -11.61
CA ASP A 710 -33.66 3.77 -11.85
C ASP A 710 -32.68 4.95 -11.78
N THR A 711 -32.61 5.73 -12.86
CA THR A 711 -32.04 7.08 -12.85
C THR A 711 -32.88 8.00 -13.75
N MET A 712 -33.27 9.17 -13.23
CA MET A 712 -34.04 10.15 -14.00
C MET A 712 -33.15 10.88 -15.02
N ASN A 713 -33.68 11.06 -16.23
CA ASN A 713 -33.11 11.88 -17.30
C ASN A 713 -33.17 13.38 -16.99
N LEU A 714 -32.31 14.17 -17.66
CA LEU A 714 -32.71 15.45 -18.29
C LEU A 714 -31.60 16.02 -19.23
N GLY A 715 -31.99 16.47 -20.43
CA GLY A 715 -31.31 17.56 -21.14
C GLY A 715 -30.22 17.26 -22.20
N ARG A 716 -30.63 17.05 -23.46
CA ARG A 716 -29.88 17.38 -24.70
C ARG A 716 -30.72 18.36 -25.54
N PRO A 717 -30.14 19.28 -26.33
CA PRO A 717 -29.77 18.99 -27.73
C PRO A 717 -28.37 19.58 -28.13
N THR A 718 -27.64 19.22 -29.20
CA THR A 718 -27.89 18.70 -30.58
C THR A 718 -28.18 19.80 -31.63
N ILE A 719 -27.40 19.86 -32.74
CA ILE A 719 -27.84 19.99 -34.16
C ILE A 719 -26.64 20.11 -35.16
N GLU A 720 -26.91 19.69 -36.41
CA GLU A 720 -26.15 19.55 -37.68
C GLU A 720 -25.15 20.66 -38.09
N ILE A 721 -24.10 20.46 -38.91
CA ILE A 721 -23.83 19.72 -40.19
C ILE A 721 -24.26 20.47 -41.49
N ALA A 722 -23.30 20.86 -42.34
CA ALA A 722 -23.45 21.15 -43.78
C ALA A 722 -22.08 21.16 -44.52
N SER A 723 -22.08 21.03 -45.86
CA SER A 723 -20.90 20.94 -46.77
C SER A 723 -20.93 22.04 -47.86
N THR A 724 -19.85 22.38 -48.61
CA THR A 724 -19.38 21.64 -49.81
C THR A 724 -18.16 22.30 -50.53
N ASN A 725 -17.27 21.45 -51.10
CA ASN A 725 -16.59 21.45 -52.42
C ASN A 725 -15.95 22.68 -53.14
N ASN A 726 -14.65 22.50 -53.47
CA ASN A 726 -14.00 22.55 -54.83
C ASN A 726 -13.40 23.82 -55.52
N THR A 727 -12.29 23.54 -56.24
CA THR A 727 -11.63 24.20 -57.42
C THR A 727 -10.41 25.13 -57.25
N ALA A 728 -9.55 25.14 -58.29
CA ALA A 728 -8.20 25.76 -58.46
C ALA A 728 -7.86 25.77 -60.00
N PRO A 729 -6.64 26.11 -60.54
CA PRO A 729 -5.37 26.66 -60.00
C PRO A 729 -5.04 28.04 -60.70
N PRO A 730 -3.98 28.38 -61.51
CA PRO A 730 -2.60 27.86 -61.76
C PRO A 730 -1.44 28.89 -62.06
N HIS A 731 -0.21 28.34 -62.26
CA HIS A 731 0.92 28.75 -63.16
C HIS A 731 1.81 30.04 -63.00
N PHE A 732 3.09 29.78 -62.62
CA PHE A 732 4.40 30.25 -63.22
C PHE A 732 4.81 31.75 -63.30
N PRO A 733 6.09 32.13 -63.57
CA PRO A 733 7.39 31.39 -63.68
C PRO A 733 8.55 31.96 -62.77
N ALA A 734 9.82 31.58 -63.04
CA ALA A 734 11.05 31.97 -62.29
C ALA A 734 12.15 32.59 -63.19
N PRO A 735 13.28 33.16 -62.64
CA PRO A 735 14.61 32.89 -63.25
C PRO A 735 15.90 32.93 -62.36
N ALA A 736 16.82 31.99 -62.65
CA ALA A 736 18.29 32.09 -62.88
C ALA A 736 19.36 32.74 -61.94
N PHE A 737 20.28 31.87 -61.48
CA PHE A 737 21.79 31.92 -61.52
C PHE A 737 22.68 33.09 -61.00
N ARG A 738 23.68 32.73 -60.14
CA ARG A 738 25.14 32.71 -60.45
C ARG A 738 25.97 31.96 -59.37
N THR A 739 27.26 31.67 -59.62
CA THR A 739 28.06 30.63 -58.93
C THR A 739 29.52 31.04 -58.56
N THR A 740 30.27 30.11 -57.93
CA THR A 740 31.71 30.08 -57.50
C THR A 740 32.00 30.41 -56.02
N PRO A 741 33.11 29.89 -55.42
CA PRO A 741 33.72 28.56 -55.54
C PRO A 741 33.78 27.80 -54.17
N ARG A 742 34.26 26.54 -54.15
CA ARG A 742 34.38 25.70 -52.93
C ARG A 742 35.85 25.46 -52.51
N PRO A 743 36.15 25.27 -51.20
CA PRO A 743 37.22 24.41 -50.73
C PRO A 743 36.77 22.93 -50.63
N PHE A 744 37.71 22.00 -50.43
CA PHE A 744 37.45 20.55 -50.44
C PHE A 744 36.62 20.06 -49.25
N CYS A 745 35.77 19.06 -49.51
CA CYS A 745 35.27 18.10 -48.52
C CYS A 745 35.19 16.72 -49.22
N SER A 746 35.72 15.67 -48.58
CA SER A 746 35.85 14.33 -49.16
C SER A 746 34.55 13.55 -49.03
N VAL A 747 33.84 13.35 -50.15
CA VAL A 747 32.65 12.50 -50.24
C VAL A 747 33.08 11.05 -50.48
N LEU A 748 32.49 10.11 -49.73
CA LEU A 748 32.58 8.68 -50.02
C LEU A 748 31.69 8.37 -51.25
N GLU A 749 32.32 8.05 -52.37
CA GLU A 749 31.60 7.58 -53.56
C GLU A 749 31.23 6.09 -53.38
N PHE A 750 29.93 5.82 -53.31
CA PHE A 750 29.39 4.46 -53.39
C PHE A 750 29.17 4.06 -54.86
N PRO A 751 29.40 2.78 -55.23
CA PRO A 751 29.08 2.29 -56.58
C PRO A 751 27.60 2.50 -56.93
N ALA A 752 27.33 2.79 -58.21
CA ALA A 752 26.02 3.27 -58.64
C ALA A 752 24.87 2.26 -58.42
N LEU A 753 23.89 2.69 -57.61
CA LEU A 753 22.56 2.07 -57.52
C LEU A 753 21.54 3.05 -58.16
N CYS A 754 20.79 2.56 -59.14
CA CYS A 754 19.68 3.32 -59.75
C CYS A 754 18.36 2.96 -59.08
N GLY A 755 17.63 3.98 -58.60
CA GLY A 755 16.31 3.85 -57.98
C GLY A 755 16.08 4.87 -56.86
N ASP A 756 14.82 5.07 -56.49
CA ASP A 756 14.39 6.16 -55.60
C ASP A 756 15.06 6.13 -54.21
N ALA A 757 15.43 4.93 -53.73
CA ALA A 757 16.19 4.73 -52.49
C ALA A 757 17.53 5.50 -52.44
N ALA A 758 18.09 5.89 -53.60
CA ALA A 758 19.30 6.71 -53.68
C ALA A 758 19.06 8.20 -53.31
N GLU A 759 17.82 8.70 -53.33
CA GLU A 759 17.47 10.02 -52.79
C GLU A 759 17.18 9.96 -51.29
N ASP A 760 16.51 8.90 -50.82
CA ASP A 760 16.28 8.66 -49.40
C ASP A 760 17.62 8.53 -48.63
N LEU A 761 18.58 7.75 -49.14
CA LEU A 761 19.90 7.60 -48.49
C LEU A 761 20.70 8.92 -48.47
N LYS A 762 20.62 9.73 -49.53
CA LYS A 762 21.21 11.08 -49.54
C LYS A 762 20.55 11.98 -48.51
N THR A 763 19.23 11.88 -48.35
CA THR A 763 18.45 12.65 -47.37
C THR A 763 18.80 12.27 -45.94
N VAL A 764 18.92 10.97 -45.63
CA VAL A 764 19.43 10.48 -44.33
C VAL A 764 20.85 10.99 -44.06
N THR A 765 21.74 10.92 -45.05
CA THR A 765 23.11 11.43 -44.93
C THR A 765 23.14 12.94 -44.64
N LEU A 766 22.31 13.71 -45.34
CA LEU A 766 22.21 15.16 -45.13
C LEU A 766 21.66 15.51 -43.74
N LEU A 767 20.70 14.74 -43.23
CA LEU A 767 20.13 14.90 -41.89
C LEU A 767 21.18 14.63 -40.79
N MET A 768 22.03 13.60 -40.95
CA MET A 768 23.12 13.34 -40.00
C MET A 768 24.19 14.44 -40.01
N VAL A 769 24.54 14.98 -41.18
CA VAL A 769 25.52 16.08 -41.31
C VAL A 769 25.03 17.39 -40.65
N VAL A 770 23.72 17.61 -40.52
CA VAL A 770 23.15 18.76 -39.81
C VAL A 770 23.31 18.66 -38.28
N PHE A 771 23.65 17.49 -37.74
CA PHE A 771 23.77 17.23 -36.29
C PHE A 771 25.20 16.97 -35.79
N ASP A 772 26.25 17.21 -36.60
CA ASP A 772 27.64 17.21 -36.12
C ASP A 772 27.94 18.48 -35.29
N PRO A 773 28.26 18.38 -33.98
CA PRO A 773 28.58 19.54 -33.15
C PRO A 773 30.02 20.03 -33.27
N VAL A 774 30.92 19.30 -33.97
CA VAL A 774 32.38 19.41 -33.79
C VAL A 774 33.10 19.98 -35.02
N SER A 775 32.54 21.02 -35.65
CA SER A 775 33.34 21.89 -36.52
C SER A 775 32.92 23.38 -36.50
N SER A 776 33.93 24.25 -36.51
CA SER A 776 33.85 25.73 -36.47
C SER A 776 33.21 26.36 -35.22
N GLY A 777 34.01 27.17 -34.50
CA GLY A 777 33.51 28.03 -33.44
C GLY A 777 32.91 29.33 -33.99
N ASN A 778 31.79 29.77 -33.40
CA ASN A 778 31.05 31.02 -33.64
C ASN A 778 30.29 31.17 -34.96
N THR A 779 29.09 31.76 -34.86
CA THR A 779 28.17 32.18 -35.94
C THR A 779 27.49 31.08 -36.78
N VAL A 780 26.58 30.33 -36.16
CA VAL A 780 25.57 29.53 -36.88
C VAL A 780 24.73 30.46 -37.77
N ASN A 781 24.86 30.31 -39.08
CA ASN A 781 24.28 31.23 -40.06
C ASN A 781 22.81 30.88 -40.38
N ARG A 782 21.91 31.88 -40.33
CA ARG A 782 20.42 31.73 -40.41
C ARG A 782 19.89 30.95 -41.62
N ARG A 783 20.69 30.78 -42.68
CA ARG A 783 20.27 30.05 -43.90
C ARG A 783 20.01 28.55 -43.69
N HIS A 784 20.62 27.91 -42.70
CA HIS A 784 20.47 26.45 -42.49
C HIS A 784 19.07 26.05 -42.01
N TYR A 785 18.45 26.83 -41.11
CA TYR A 785 17.08 26.58 -40.66
C TYR A 785 16.07 26.66 -41.83
N CYS A 786 16.19 27.64 -42.72
CA CYS A 786 15.33 27.73 -43.91
C CYS A 786 15.56 26.61 -44.94
N LEU A 787 16.65 25.84 -44.85
CA LEU A 787 16.87 24.67 -45.69
C LEU A 787 16.22 23.43 -45.05
N ALA A 788 16.44 23.22 -43.75
CA ALA A 788 15.80 22.13 -42.99
C ALA A 788 14.26 22.21 -43.06
N ASP A 789 13.70 23.40 -42.88
CA ASP A 789 12.26 23.67 -42.96
C ASP A 789 11.67 23.35 -44.35
N ARG A 790 12.39 23.72 -45.44
CA ARG A 790 12.00 23.38 -46.82
C ARG A 790 12.13 21.89 -47.13
N CYS A 791 13.15 21.21 -46.62
CA CYS A 791 13.28 19.76 -46.74
C CYS A 791 12.13 19.06 -46.02
N LEU A 792 11.84 19.45 -44.78
CA LEU A 792 10.74 18.87 -43.99
C LEU A 792 9.38 19.03 -44.70
N HIS A 793 9.12 20.22 -45.25
CA HIS A 793 7.87 20.52 -45.96
C HIS A 793 7.75 19.83 -47.34
N ALA A 794 8.86 19.54 -48.02
CA ALA A 794 8.86 18.73 -49.24
C ALA A 794 8.63 17.23 -48.93
N ILE A 795 9.19 16.74 -47.83
CA ILE A 795 9.14 15.34 -47.42
C ILE A 795 7.72 14.91 -47.00
N THR A 796 6.89 15.82 -46.47
CA THR A 796 5.48 15.58 -46.08
C THR A 796 4.52 15.20 -47.23
N HIS A 797 5.01 15.01 -48.47
CA HIS A 797 4.22 14.54 -49.61
C HIS A 797 4.64 13.16 -50.16
N SER A 798 5.57 12.45 -49.49
CA SER A 798 5.96 11.08 -49.85
C SER A 798 5.57 10.05 -48.79
N LYS A 799 5.69 8.75 -49.09
CA LYS A 799 5.40 7.64 -48.16
C LYS A 799 6.41 7.49 -47.01
N GLY A 800 7.38 8.40 -46.88
CA GLY A 800 8.45 8.34 -45.87
C GLY A 800 8.00 8.51 -44.41
N GLU A 801 6.72 8.85 -44.14
CA GLU A 801 6.24 9.18 -42.79
C GLU A 801 6.55 8.10 -41.72
N ILE A 802 6.45 6.81 -42.07
CA ILE A 802 6.77 5.70 -41.17
C ILE A 802 8.28 5.69 -40.84
N VAL A 803 9.14 5.86 -41.85
CA VAL A 803 10.60 5.90 -41.70
C VAL A 803 11.02 7.12 -40.88
N ILE A 804 10.37 8.27 -41.08
CA ILE A 804 10.63 9.51 -40.34
C ILE A 804 10.19 9.37 -38.88
N ARG A 805 8.99 8.80 -38.62
CA ARG A 805 8.52 8.52 -37.26
C ARG A 805 9.44 7.52 -36.53
N ALA A 806 9.98 6.52 -37.24
CA ALA A 806 10.97 5.59 -36.71
C ALA A 806 12.31 6.27 -36.40
N LEU A 807 12.85 7.08 -37.33
CA LEU A 807 14.11 7.82 -37.17
C LEU A 807 14.02 8.90 -36.08
N PHE A 808 12.88 9.59 -35.95
CA PHE A 808 12.67 10.59 -34.90
C PHE A 808 12.60 9.92 -33.52
N ARG A 809 11.92 8.78 -33.40
CA ARG A 809 11.94 7.97 -32.16
C ARG A 809 13.33 7.40 -31.87
N PHE A 810 14.08 6.95 -32.88
CA PHE A 810 15.46 6.49 -32.74
C PHE A 810 16.38 7.58 -32.15
N VAL A 811 16.31 8.81 -32.64
CA VAL A 811 17.05 9.96 -32.08
C VAL A 811 16.60 10.25 -30.63
N VAL A 812 15.30 10.19 -30.34
CA VAL A 812 14.78 10.39 -28.97
C VAL A 812 15.24 9.29 -27.99
N GLU A 813 15.29 8.03 -28.41
CA GLU A 813 15.81 6.94 -27.55
C GLU A 813 17.34 7.01 -27.38
N ILE A 814 18.10 7.39 -28.41
CA ILE A 814 19.55 7.68 -28.29
C ILE A 814 19.81 8.82 -27.29
N ALA A 815 18.98 9.87 -27.31
CA ALA A 815 19.05 10.95 -26.32
C ALA A 815 18.71 10.48 -24.89
N LYS A 816 17.67 9.63 -24.73
CA LYS A 816 17.31 9.02 -23.43
C LYS A 816 18.38 8.08 -22.88
N LEU A 817 19.14 7.41 -23.76
CA LEU A 817 20.30 6.59 -23.39
C LEU A 817 21.53 7.41 -22.93
N GLY A 818 21.44 8.74 -22.92
CA GLY A 818 22.51 9.64 -22.45
C GLY A 818 23.69 9.80 -23.41
N ILE A 819 23.55 9.31 -24.65
CA ILE A 819 24.62 9.28 -25.66
C ILE A 819 24.87 10.67 -26.28
N MET A 820 23.90 11.58 -26.17
CA MET A 820 24.03 12.99 -26.57
C MET A 820 24.05 13.89 -25.34
N GLU A 821 25.18 14.55 -25.07
CA GLU A 821 25.30 15.47 -23.93
C GLU A 821 24.55 16.79 -24.22
N ALA A 822 23.39 16.98 -23.59
CA ALA A 822 22.52 18.11 -23.86
C ALA A 822 23.11 19.44 -23.35
N THR A 823 23.55 20.29 -24.29
CA THR A 823 24.25 21.56 -24.02
C THR A 823 23.40 22.53 -23.21
N LYS A 824 23.64 22.61 -21.88
CA LYS A 824 22.93 23.51 -20.96
C LYS A 824 23.36 24.99 -21.10
N GLN A 825 23.06 25.61 -22.24
CA GLN A 825 23.03 27.06 -22.35
C GLN A 825 21.63 27.61 -22.01
N LYS A 826 21.59 28.73 -21.28
CA LYS A 826 20.34 29.32 -20.78
C LYS A 826 19.55 29.96 -21.92
N LEU A 827 18.38 29.42 -22.24
CA LEU A 827 17.36 30.18 -22.97
C LEU A 827 16.95 31.42 -22.15
N PRO A 828 16.87 32.62 -22.77
CA PRO A 828 16.34 33.80 -22.10
C PRO A 828 14.83 33.64 -21.86
N ARG A 829 14.31 34.26 -20.78
CA ARG A 829 12.90 34.15 -20.40
C ARG A 829 11.98 34.86 -21.43
N PRO A 830 10.79 34.33 -21.73
CA PRO A 830 9.80 35.03 -22.55
C PRO A 830 9.24 36.22 -21.76
N GLY A 831 9.74 37.44 -22.02
CA GLY A 831 9.35 38.62 -21.25
C GLY A 831 9.93 39.97 -21.67
N SER A 832 10.67 40.07 -22.78
CA SER A 832 11.19 41.34 -23.27
C SER A 832 11.56 41.29 -24.76
N LEU A 833 10.73 41.89 -25.62
CA LEU A 833 11.05 42.55 -26.91
C LEU A 833 9.76 42.73 -27.73
N PHE A 834 9.00 43.79 -27.44
CA PHE A 834 7.98 44.32 -28.34
C PHE A 834 8.37 45.75 -28.74
N HIS A 835 8.76 45.93 -29.99
CA HIS A 835 8.65 47.22 -30.69
C HIS A 835 7.97 46.97 -32.03
N THR A 836 7.10 47.89 -32.41
CA THR A 836 6.05 47.66 -33.41
C THR A 836 6.36 48.27 -34.78
N ALA A 837 5.98 47.55 -35.83
CA ALA A 837 5.68 48.10 -37.15
C ALA A 837 4.48 47.32 -37.73
N PRO A 838 3.54 47.95 -38.47
CA PRO A 838 2.20 47.40 -38.66
C PRO A 838 1.96 46.75 -40.03
N GLY A 839 0.94 45.89 -40.10
CA GLY A 839 0.21 45.60 -41.35
C GLY A 839 0.34 44.18 -41.90
N THR A 840 -0.51 43.27 -41.43
CA THR A 840 -1.56 42.60 -42.23
C THR A 840 -2.35 41.66 -41.30
N PHE A 841 -3.67 41.85 -41.18
CA PHE A 841 -4.53 40.92 -40.43
C PHE A 841 -4.93 39.74 -41.31
N VAL A 842 -4.52 38.52 -40.94
CA VAL A 842 -5.17 37.28 -41.38
C VAL A 842 -5.66 36.55 -40.14
N LYS A 843 -6.97 36.29 -40.10
CA LYS A 843 -7.67 35.68 -38.96
C LYS A 843 -7.77 34.17 -39.19
N LEU A 844 -6.88 33.40 -38.57
CA LEU A 844 -7.03 31.95 -38.47
C LEU A 844 -7.90 31.60 -37.26
N ASN A 845 -8.96 30.83 -37.48
CA ASN A 845 -9.79 30.32 -36.41
C ASN A 845 -9.05 29.18 -35.68
N HIS A 846 -9.02 29.23 -34.35
CA HIS A 846 -8.94 28.01 -33.57
C HIS A 846 -10.28 27.26 -33.74
N ASP A 847 -10.23 26.05 -34.29
CA ASP A 847 -11.05 24.89 -33.88
C ASP A 847 -10.83 23.70 -34.83
N SER A 848 -9.81 22.88 -34.56
CA SER A 848 -9.78 21.44 -34.88
C SER A 848 -8.49 20.79 -34.34
N TYR A 849 -8.65 19.66 -33.66
CA TYR A 849 -7.63 18.64 -33.34
C TYR A 849 -6.16 19.07 -33.26
N LEU A 850 -5.70 19.33 -32.03
CA LEU A 850 -4.50 18.68 -31.49
C LEU A 850 -4.59 18.64 -29.96
N ASP A 851 -4.81 17.44 -29.41
CA ASP A 851 -4.78 17.19 -27.98
C ASP A 851 -3.35 17.23 -27.42
N SER A 852 -3.25 17.17 -26.09
CA SER A 852 -2.01 17.06 -25.32
C SER A 852 -1.12 15.86 -25.68
N GLU A 853 0.15 15.96 -25.29
CA GLU A 853 1.21 14.93 -25.32
C GLU A 853 1.92 14.71 -26.67
N PHE A 854 3.04 15.44 -26.86
CA PHE A 854 4.23 14.99 -27.59
C PHE A 854 5.50 15.66 -27.03
#